data_AF-A0A380C839-F1
#
_entry.id   AF-A0A380C839-F1
#
_cell.length_a   1.000
_cell.length_b   1.000
_cell.length_c   1.000
_cell.angle_alpha   90.00
_cell.angle_beta   90.00
_cell.angle_gamma   90.00
#
_symmetry.space_group_name_H-M   'P 1'
#
loop_
_entity.id
_entity.type
_entity.pdbx_description
1 polymer ?
#
loop_
_entity_poly.entity_id
_entity_poly.type
_entity_poly.pdbx_seq_one_letter_code
_entity_poly.pdbx_strand_id
1 'polypeptide(L)'
;MKKLIGHGDWPSAKSLFSALIPGLFALGTLPLAAAETQTTQAVDSLAQQCFIIQSPTNGQYLHRFHQGGTVDDGLSYRFDNISQAEASAFYFKPSRRGHFMMTDADGRFFASHLPAEVSAGRYPGEFAEWRVDAETTPSGEFSYRFHAVGLNLGLRHNYSGGGLYFFDLLNPGNNTSEASFKLVASDACSAFPEVEVNASGDFSALKGDASLPVRGLVDAHTHITSYEFMGGKMMHGKPFHRWGVTQALNDSAVIHGPNGSLDLIGNLYSFNDANFHYDTRGWPDFPWWPNHEQMTHSGYYYKWIERAWLGGLRLMVTHLVENEVLCNAQKTINPASWVNPNDCNTMNSIQLQINRLKQMQEYIDVQSGGPGKGFFRLVSSPQEAREVIADGKLAVLMGIEASELFNCGIKDDCNRRQIEEQLQQVYAKGVRILFPTHKFDNQLGGSVVEDGFINIGEVLATGHFFETQACDADTQGRPFKSGFPILGEIPVLKDILNAVGLNPQYDENMLHCNKHGLSEKGVYLVNRMIDMGMLIELDHMSAQTATSVMDIVEQRQYGGVITSHSWMTDGTQGRLHPNTLRLAKVGGFMAPYNSNANHLGGSIDKYLQLIADTPFLPGVGLGTDMSGLGAQAGPRDDAATNPLQYPFVSEFGIQFERQVSGNRVFDFNQDGMAHYGMLADHLQDVREQLGGSTYEALMNSAEAYLQMWERAEAHRDEAYINPLPTYVRIVNRASDKCMDIPGNGSDMVNGTDVILYDCERDAWDQRWSFDADKRMFSNKANPSLCLDNRGQAYNEGEIVVWECVDSDNLRWDYDGRFIRSAHDANIVADAYGRGNDAQVGQWQFHGGANQQWLLRPEMTIHRWVSLRDKRAGLCISAPEQAQSGSLVNLDNCSNLQGQNGTSIR
;
A
#
# COMPACT_ATOMS: atom_id res chain seq x y z
N MET A 1 43.56 11.43 15.22
CA MET A 1 44.90 12.06 15.04
C MET A 1 45.76 11.06 14.28
N LYS A 2 46.51 11.30 13.19
CA LYS A 2 46.91 12.48 12.38
C LYS A 2 46.61 12.15 10.88
N LYS A 3 45.95 13.00 10.08
CA LYS A 3 46.47 14.10 9.21
C LYS A 3 47.33 13.72 7.98
N LEU A 4 46.75 13.96 6.77
CA LEU A 4 47.29 14.54 5.49
C LEU A 4 48.49 13.83 4.78
N ILE A 5 48.82 13.99 3.49
CA ILE A 5 48.45 14.86 2.31
C ILE A 5 48.34 13.92 1.05
N GLY A 6 47.65 14.14 -0.08
CA GLY A 6 46.86 15.26 -0.66
C GLY A 6 46.27 14.94 -2.06
N HIS A 7 46.51 15.79 -3.08
CA HIS A 7 45.82 15.84 -4.39
C HIS A 7 46.55 15.19 -5.60
N GLY A 8 45.77 14.86 -6.64
CA GLY A 8 46.23 14.64 -8.02
C GLY A 8 45.07 14.48 -9.03
N ASP A 9 44.57 15.59 -9.60
CA ASP A 9 43.54 15.60 -10.65
C ASP A 9 44.08 15.05 -11.99
N TRP A 10 43.27 14.29 -12.75
CA TRP A 10 43.29 14.30 -14.23
C TRP A 10 41.87 14.07 -14.80
N PRO A 11 41.45 14.81 -15.84
CA PRO A 11 40.04 14.85 -16.29
C PRO A 11 39.66 13.77 -17.31
N SER A 12 38.35 13.62 -17.50
CA SER A 12 37.73 12.82 -18.54
C SER A 12 37.97 13.37 -19.96
N ALA A 13 38.21 12.47 -20.91
CA ALA A 13 38.13 12.75 -22.34
C ALA A 13 37.33 11.64 -23.04
N LYS A 14 36.15 11.99 -23.58
CA LYS A 14 35.37 11.21 -24.55
C LYS A 14 35.28 12.01 -25.85
N SER A 15 34.83 11.35 -26.92
CA SER A 15 34.67 11.88 -28.30
C SER A 15 35.99 11.94 -29.10
N LEU A 16 36.09 11.56 -30.38
CA LEU A 16 35.14 10.98 -31.36
C LEU A 16 35.83 9.86 -32.17
N PHE A 17 35.05 8.94 -32.77
CA PHE A 17 34.93 8.76 -34.23
C PHE A 17 34.03 7.55 -34.56
N SER A 18 33.23 7.68 -35.63
CA SER A 18 32.35 6.61 -36.14
C SER A 18 32.91 5.94 -37.39
N ALA A 19 32.44 4.70 -37.59
CA ALA A 19 32.30 3.97 -38.86
C ALA A 19 33.46 3.08 -39.39
N LEU A 20 33.06 1.81 -39.65
CA LEU A 20 33.55 0.84 -40.64
C LEU A 20 34.92 0.17 -40.43
N ILE A 21 34.88 -1.09 -39.95
CA ILE A 21 35.25 -2.30 -40.71
C ILE A 21 34.61 -3.52 -39.99
N PRO A 22 33.98 -4.48 -40.71
CA PRO A 22 33.50 -5.73 -40.11
C PRO A 22 34.60 -6.82 -40.16
N GLY A 23 34.93 -7.43 -39.03
CA GLY A 23 35.78 -8.63 -39.02
C GLY A 23 36.44 -8.94 -37.68
N LEU A 24 36.26 -10.20 -37.24
CA LEU A 24 37.02 -10.89 -36.18
C LEU A 24 37.13 -10.16 -34.82
N PHE A 25 36.17 -10.41 -33.92
CA PHE A 25 36.44 -10.87 -32.54
C PHE A 25 35.14 -11.40 -31.91
N ALA A 26 34.66 -12.54 -32.40
CA ALA A 26 33.46 -13.24 -31.90
C ALA A 26 33.80 -14.70 -31.54
N LEU A 27 34.83 -14.87 -30.70
CA LEU A 27 35.25 -16.16 -30.14
C LEU A 27 35.76 -15.92 -28.71
N GLY A 28 35.08 -16.45 -27.69
CA GLY A 28 35.69 -16.60 -26.35
C GLY A 28 34.82 -16.52 -25.10
N THR A 29 33.63 -15.91 -25.10
CA THR A 29 32.90 -15.60 -23.82
C THR A 29 31.56 -16.32 -23.61
N LEU A 30 31.04 -17.02 -24.62
CA LEU A 30 29.76 -17.75 -24.51
C LEU A 30 29.71 -18.98 -23.57
N PRO A 31 30.77 -19.80 -23.39
CA PRO A 31 30.62 -21.08 -22.71
C PRO A 31 30.47 -20.98 -21.18
N LEU A 32 31.07 -19.98 -20.51
CA LEU A 32 30.96 -19.85 -19.05
C LEU A 32 29.54 -19.48 -18.61
N ALA A 33 28.93 -18.47 -19.22
CA ALA A 33 27.56 -18.05 -18.86
C ALA A 33 26.53 -19.17 -19.10
N ALA A 34 26.70 -19.96 -20.17
CA ALA A 34 25.85 -21.12 -20.44
C ALA A 34 26.04 -22.23 -19.39
N ALA A 35 27.28 -22.51 -18.97
CA ALA A 35 27.58 -23.51 -17.95
C ALA A 35 27.07 -23.09 -16.55
N GLU A 36 27.28 -21.83 -16.15
CA GLU A 36 26.75 -21.27 -14.89
C GLU A 36 25.21 -21.28 -14.86
N THR A 37 24.57 -21.07 -16.02
CA THR A 37 23.11 -21.19 -16.15
C THR A 37 22.66 -22.64 -15.95
N GLN A 38 23.37 -23.63 -16.52
CA GLN A 38 23.04 -25.04 -16.37
C GLN A 38 23.23 -25.56 -14.93
N THR A 39 24.32 -25.21 -14.26
CA THR A 39 24.54 -25.63 -12.86
C THR A 39 23.53 -24.99 -11.91
N THR A 40 23.16 -23.73 -12.14
CA THR A 40 22.08 -23.07 -11.38
C THR A 40 20.74 -23.81 -11.56
N GLN A 41 20.37 -24.13 -12.80
CA GLN A 41 19.14 -24.89 -13.10
C GLN A 41 19.15 -26.30 -12.49
N ALA A 42 20.32 -26.96 -12.45
CA ALA A 42 20.46 -28.26 -11.81
C ALA A 42 20.23 -28.19 -10.28
N VAL A 43 20.66 -27.10 -9.62
CA VAL A 43 20.33 -26.87 -8.20
C VAL A 43 18.86 -26.52 -8.02
N ASP A 44 18.30 -25.62 -8.83
CA ASP A 44 16.88 -25.23 -8.75
C ASP A 44 15.95 -26.45 -8.97
N SER A 45 16.34 -27.42 -9.81
CA SER A 45 15.59 -28.68 -10.03
C SER A 45 15.54 -29.64 -8.84
N LEU A 46 16.31 -29.40 -7.77
CA LEU A 46 16.22 -30.19 -6.54
C LEU A 46 14.99 -29.81 -5.69
N ALA A 47 14.35 -28.69 -5.98
CA ALA A 47 13.25 -28.15 -5.18
C ALA A 47 12.08 -29.14 -5.04
N GLN A 48 11.72 -29.42 -3.77
CA GLN A 48 10.58 -30.26 -3.40
C GLN A 48 10.70 -31.73 -3.88
N GLN A 49 11.92 -32.18 -4.22
CA GLN A 49 12.21 -33.55 -4.69
C GLN A 49 12.90 -34.39 -3.61
N CYS A 50 12.85 -35.71 -3.77
CA CYS A 50 13.48 -36.71 -2.92
C CYS A 50 14.76 -37.29 -3.58
N PHE A 51 15.88 -37.35 -2.83
CA PHE A 51 17.13 -37.96 -3.31
C PHE A 51 17.86 -38.77 -2.23
N ILE A 52 18.50 -39.87 -2.62
CA ILE A 52 19.56 -40.51 -1.82
C ILE A 52 20.92 -39.93 -2.21
N ILE A 53 21.82 -39.81 -1.23
CA ILE A 53 23.18 -39.25 -1.41
C ILE A 53 24.18 -40.39 -1.57
N GLN A 54 24.96 -40.37 -2.66
CA GLN A 54 25.95 -41.39 -3.02
C GLN A 54 27.37 -40.80 -3.10
N SER A 55 28.35 -41.55 -2.59
CA SER A 55 29.78 -41.27 -2.78
C SER A 55 30.21 -41.53 -4.22
N PRO A 56 30.70 -40.53 -4.98
CA PRO A 56 31.21 -40.76 -6.33
C PRO A 56 32.50 -41.58 -6.36
N THR A 57 33.30 -41.60 -5.28
CA THR A 57 34.58 -42.35 -5.26
C THR A 57 34.38 -43.86 -5.10
N ASN A 58 33.47 -44.30 -4.22
CA ASN A 58 33.35 -45.73 -3.85
C ASN A 58 31.93 -46.31 -4.05
N GLY A 59 30.95 -45.51 -4.46
CA GLY A 59 29.59 -45.93 -4.75
C GLY A 59 28.70 -46.19 -3.53
N GLN A 60 29.21 -46.00 -2.30
CA GLN A 60 28.47 -46.16 -1.05
C GLN A 60 27.36 -45.12 -0.91
N TYR A 61 26.34 -45.43 -0.11
CA TYR A 61 25.20 -44.55 0.12
C TYR A 61 25.18 -44.03 1.56
N LEU A 62 24.70 -42.81 1.73
CA LEU A 62 24.48 -42.20 3.03
C LEU A 62 23.26 -42.82 3.70
N HIS A 63 23.40 -43.21 4.97
CA HIS A 63 22.28 -43.66 5.80
C HIS A 63 22.44 -43.16 7.24
N ARG A 64 21.33 -43.13 7.96
CA ARG A 64 21.28 -42.76 9.38
C ARG A 64 21.76 -43.92 10.25
N PHE A 65 22.64 -43.62 11.19
CA PHE A 65 23.18 -44.56 12.18
C PHE A 65 23.21 -43.93 13.58
N HIS A 66 23.41 -44.74 14.62
CA HIS A 66 23.53 -44.28 15.98
C HIS A 66 25.01 -44.18 16.40
N GLN A 67 25.56 -42.97 16.42
CA GLN A 67 26.92 -42.66 16.88
C GLN A 67 27.06 -42.62 18.42
N GLY A 68 25.94 -42.45 19.13
CA GLY A 68 25.92 -42.26 20.59
C GLY A 68 26.10 -40.80 21.02
N GLY A 69 26.08 -40.57 22.35
CA GLY A 69 26.01 -39.23 22.93
C GLY A 69 24.57 -38.73 23.11
N THR A 70 24.42 -37.45 23.47
CA THR A 70 23.13 -36.83 23.82
C THR A 70 22.59 -35.87 22.76
N VAL A 71 23.39 -35.49 21.77
CA VAL A 71 22.97 -34.66 20.63
C VAL A 71 22.08 -35.51 19.73
N ASP A 72 20.88 -35.00 19.43
CA ASP A 72 19.85 -35.62 18.58
C ASP A 72 19.65 -37.13 18.78
N ASP A 73 19.60 -37.52 20.07
CA ASP A 73 19.34 -38.90 20.50
C ASP A 73 20.42 -39.89 20.02
N GLY A 74 21.64 -39.38 19.80
CA GLY A 74 22.79 -40.13 19.33
C GLY A 74 22.77 -40.46 17.84
N LEU A 75 21.87 -39.86 17.05
CA LEU A 75 21.69 -40.15 15.62
C LEU A 75 22.51 -39.21 14.72
N SER A 76 23.20 -39.81 13.74
CA SER A 76 23.98 -39.12 12.71
C SER A 76 23.92 -39.89 11.38
N TYR A 77 24.70 -39.48 10.37
CA TYR A 77 24.70 -40.08 9.05
C TYR A 77 26.13 -40.48 8.61
N ARG A 78 26.26 -41.64 7.98
CA ARG A 78 27.54 -42.11 7.39
C ARG A 78 27.31 -42.84 6.07
N PHE A 79 28.35 -42.85 5.25
CA PHE A 79 28.40 -43.71 4.07
C PHE A 79 28.83 -45.12 4.47
N ASP A 80 28.10 -46.13 3.99
CA ASP A 80 28.46 -47.55 4.11
C ASP A 80 28.06 -48.30 2.82
N ASN A 81 28.58 -49.51 2.66
CA ASN A 81 28.28 -50.38 1.51
C ASN A 81 26.95 -51.11 1.70
N ILE A 82 25.85 -50.39 1.45
CA ILE A 82 24.46 -50.84 1.58
C ILE A 82 23.72 -50.75 0.23
N SER A 83 22.51 -51.30 0.15
CA SER A 83 21.65 -51.13 -1.03
C SER A 83 20.98 -49.74 -1.07
N GLN A 84 20.49 -49.32 -2.24
CA GLN A 84 19.73 -48.07 -2.38
C GLN A 84 18.45 -48.05 -1.52
N ALA A 85 17.87 -49.22 -1.21
CA ALA A 85 16.67 -49.34 -0.39
C ALA A 85 16.95 -49.18 1.12
N GLU A 86 18.22 -49.31 1.54
CA GLU A 86 18.67 -49.09 2.93
C GLU A 86 19.23 -47.66 3.15
N ALA A 87 19.43 -46.90 2.06
CA ALA A 87 19.94 -45.54 2.10
C ALA A 87 18.89 -44.56 2.66
N SER A 88 19.35 -43.52 3.35
CA SER A 88 18.48 -42.41 3.75
C SER A 88 18.16 -41.57 2.53
N ALA A 89 16.88 -41.53 2.14
CA ALA A 89 16.36 -40.59 1.17
C ALA A 89 15.98 -39.28 1.87
N PHE A 90 16.37 -38.15 1.28
CA PHE A 90 16.19 -36.81 1.82
C PHE A 90 15.29 -35.98 0.91
N TYR A 91 14.36 -35.26 1.52
CA TYR A 91 13.51 -34.27 0.88
C TYR A 91 14.19 -32.91 0.84
N PHE A 92 14.35 -32.34 -0.34
CA PHE A 92 15.04 -31.07 -0.54
C PHE A 92 14.04 -29.90 -0.49
N LYS A 93 13.75 -29.38 0.72
CA LYS A 93 12.90 -28.20 0.93
C LYS A 93 13.72 -26.91 0.74
N PRO A 94 13.45 -26.08 -0.28
CA PRO A 94 14.15 -24.81 -0.46
C PRO A 94 13.86 -23.83 0.68
N SER A 95 14.90 -23.23 1.26
CA SER A 95 14.80 -22.15 2.26
C SER A 95 14.91 -20.76 1.62
N ARG A 96 15.74 -20.66 0.57
CA ARG A 96 16.01 -19.51 -0.31
C ARG A 96 16.78 -20.02 -1.53
N ARG A 97 17.07 -19.17 -2.52
CA ARG A 97 17.73 -19.59 -3.77
C ARG A 97 19.06 -20.29 -3.53
N GLY A 98 19.21 -21.52 -4.02
CA GLY A 98 20.40 -22.35 -3.83
C GLY A 98 20.63 -22.87 -2.41
N HIS A 99 19.67 -22.73 -1.50
CA HIS A 99 19.75 -23.22 -0.13
C HIS A 99 18.56 -24.13 0.21
N PHE A 100 18.85 -25.21 0.94
CA PHE A 100 17.88 -26.26 1.24
C PHE A 100 17.98 -26.71 2.70
N MET A 101 16.84 -27.06 3.27
CA MET A 101 16.74 -27.96 4.41
C MET A 101 16.46 -29.35 3.85
N MET A 102 17.24 -30.34 4.28
CA MET A 102 17.10 -31.73 3.84
C MET A 102 16.52 -32.57 4.97
N THR A 103 15.34 -33.18 4.79
CA THR A 103 14.70 -34.04 5.81
C THR A 103 14.61 -35.50 5.38
N ASP A 104 14.99 -36.44 6.25
CA ASP A 104 14.91 -37.87 5.97
C ASP A 104 13.46 -38.43 6.09
N ALA A 105 13.31 -39.73 5.88
CA ALA A 105 12.02 -40.43 5.94
C ALA A 105 11.31 -40.41 7.32
N ASP A 106 11.98 -40.02 8.40
CA ASP A 106 11.36 -39.81 9.72
C ASP A 106 11.26 -38.31 10.06
N GLY A 107 11.46 -37.43 9.07
CA GLY A 107 11.44 -35.98 9.24
C GLY A 107 12.66 -35.42 9.96
N ARG A 108 13.74 -36.19 10.17
CA ARG A 108 14.97 -35.67 10.78
C ARG A 108 15.75 -34.85 9.77
N PHE A 109 16.20 -33.68 10.18
CA PHE A 109 17.02 -32.82 9.34
C PHE A 109 18.42 -33.43 9.19
N PHE A 110 18.97 -33.42 7.98
CA PHE A 110 20.41 -33.47 7.78
C PHE A 110 20.97 -32.17 8.35
N ALA A 111 21.57 -32.22 9.54
CA ALA A 111 21.92 -31.03 10.31
C ALA A 111 23.43 -31.00 10.61
N SER A 112 23.96 -29.78 10.73
CA SER A 112 25.30 -29.49 11.20
C SER A 112 25.27 -29.00 12.65
N HIS A 113 26.28 -29.27 13.45
CA HIS A 113 26.33 -28.89 14.87
C HIS A 113 27.72 -28.38 15.29
N LEU A 114 27.74 -27.51 16.30
CA LEU A 114 28.99 -27.15 16.99
C LEU A 114 29.48 -28.35 17.83
N PRO A 115 30.81 -28.64 17.85
CA PRO A 115 31.89 -27.81 17.33
C PRO A 115 32.13 -27.91 15.82
N ALA A 116 31.85 -29.06 15.18
CA ALA A 116 31.78 -29.25 13.72
C ALA A 116 31.35 -30.70 13.38
N GLU A 117 30.12 -31.07 13.75
CA GLU A 117 29.58 -32.43 13.58
C GLU A 117 28.36 -32.43 12.66
N VAL A 118 27.96 -33.61 12.18
CA VAL A 118 26.69 -33.84 11.47
C VAL A 118 25.79 -34.70 12.36
N SER A 119 24.50 -34.40 12.41
CA SER A 119 23.49 -35.14 13.18
C SER A 119 22.16 -35.27 12.41
N ALA A 120 21.30 -36.16 12.90
CA ALA A 120 19.89 -36.26 12.49
C ALA A 120 19.03 -35.28 13.31
N GLY A 121 19.19 -33.99 13.02
CA GLY A 121 18.59 -32.87 13.73
C GLY A 121 17.06 -32.89 13.79
N ARG A 122 16.50 -32.20 14.79
CA ARG A 122 15.04 -32.21 15.07
C ARG A 122 14.27 -30.97 14.65
N TYR A 123 14.95 -29.87 14.34
CA TYR A 123 14.32 -28.57 14.13
C TYR A 123 14.91 -27.86 12.90
N PRO A 124 14.11 -27.09 12.15
CA PRO A 124 14.62 -26.21 11.12
C PRO A 124 15.42 -25.06 11.75
N GLY A 125 16.41 -24.54 11.03
CA GLY A 125 17.32 -23.51 11.54
C GLY A 125 18.55 -23.34 10.64
N GLU A 126 19.46 -22.42 10.99
CA GLU A 126 20.69 -22.18 10.20
C GLU A 126 21.63 -23.39 10.19
N PHE A 127 21.56 -24.21 11.25
CA PHE A 127 22.28 -25.49 11.36
C PHE A 127 21.71 -26.60 10.46
N ALA A 128 20.43 -26.53 10.11
CA ALA A 128 19.76 -27.44 9.17
C ALA A 128 19.73 -26.88 7.72
N GLU A 129 20.21 -25.66 7.50
CA GLU A 129 20.29 -25.02 6.18
C GLU A 129 21.65 -25.29 5.52
N TRP A 130 21.60 -25.77 4.27
CA TRP A 130 22.77 -26.03 3.45
C TRP A 130 22.70 -25.19 2.17
N ARG A 131 23.79 -24.51 1.81
CA ARG A 131 23.96 -24.08 0.41
C ARG A 131 24.33 -25.30 -0.42
N VAL A 132 23.71 -25.44 -1.58
CA VAL A 132 23.97 -26.51 -2.55
C VAL A 132 24.57 -25.89 -3.80
N ASP A 133 25.79 -26.29 -4.15
CA ASP A 133 26.47 -25.87 -5.38
C ASP A 133 26.58 -27.09 -6.32
N ALA A 134 26.29 -26.95 -7.61
CA ALA A 134 26.41 -28.03 -8.60
C ALA A 134 27.61 -27.86 -9.53
N GLU A 135 28.24 -28.98 -9.91
CA GLU A 135 29.38 -29.05 -10.80
C GLU A 135 29.15 -30.09 -11.90
N THR A 136 29.40 -29.71 -13.16
CA THR A 136 29.32 -30.65 -14.29
C THR A 136 30.55 -31.56 -14.31
N THR A 137 30.32 -32.87 -14.28
CA THR A 137 31.37 -33.90 -14.37
C THR A 137 31.83 -34.11 -15.82
N PRO A 138 32.99 -34.76 -16.06
CA PRO A 138 33.46 -35.06 -17.41
C PRO A 138 32.53 -35.96 -18.26
N SER A 139 31.58 -36.67 -17.63
CA SER A 139 30.55 -37.46 -18.32
C SER A 139 29.27 -36.66 -18.63
N GLY A 140 29.18 -35.39 -18.21
CA GLY A 140 27.99 -34.56 -18.37
C GLY A 140 26.92 -34.74 -17.29
N GLU A 141 27.14 -35.61 -16.29
CA GLU A 141 26.30 -35.66 -15.08
C GLU A 141 26.63 -34.50 -14.12
N PHE A 142 25.73 -34.18 -13.18
CA PHE A 142 25.99 -33.22 -12.09
C PHE A 142 26.47 -33.93 -10.82
N SER A 143 27.45 -33.32 -10.15
CA SER A 143 27.85 -33.64 -8.77
C SER A 143 27.63 -32.41 -7.89
N TYR A 144 27.21 -32.62 -6.64
CA TYR A 144 26.71 -31.56 -5.76
C TYR A 144 27.60 -31.39 -4.53
N ARG A 145 27.85 -30.15 -4.11
CA ARG A 145 28.57 -29.81 -2.89
C ARG A 145 27.60 -29.26 -1.86
N PHE A 146 27.79 -29.65 -0.60
CA PHE A 146 26.99 -29.17 0.53
C PHE A 146 27.83 -28.28 1.43
N HIS A 147 27.32 -27.09 1.74
CA HIS A 147 27.99 -26.13 2.62
C HIS A 147 27.04 -25.71 3.75
N ALA A 148 27.37 -26.13 4.98
CA ALA A 148 26.59 -25.86 6.17
C ALA A 148 26.54 -24.35 6.45
N VAL A 149 25.35 -23.77 6.53
CA VAL A 149 25.21 -22.32 6.78
C VAL A 149 25.61 -21.98 8.22
N GLY A 150 25.07 -22.70 9.20
CA GLY A 150 25.34 -22.46 10.63
C GLY A 150 26.81 -22.64 11.07
N LEU A 151 27.61 -23.39 10.30
CA LEU A 151 29.06 -23.51 10.52
C LEU A 151 29.92 -22.66 9.58
N ASN A 152 29.35 -22.18 8.47
CA ASN A 152 30.07 -21.58 7.35
C ASN A 152 31.23 -22.47 6.82
N LEU A 153 30.97 -23.77 6.67
CA LEU A 153 31.96 -24.77 6.25
C LEU A 153 31.39 -25.75 5.20
N GLY A 154 32.25 -26.17 4.27
CA GLY A 154 31.94 -27.21 3.28
C GLY A 154 32.01 -28.62 3.88
N LEU A 155 31.03 -29.45 3.57
CA LEU A 155 30.99 -30.87 3.95
C LEU A 155 32.02 -31.68 3.16
N ARG A 156 32.67 -32.63 3.84
CA ARG A 156 33.54 -33.63 3.24
C ARG A 156 33.17 -35.02 3.72
N HIS A 157 33.49 -36.02 2.90
CA HIS A 157 33.37 -37.44 3.23
C HIS A 157 34.75 -38.09 3.17
N ASN A 158 35.12 -38.84 4.21
CA ASN A 158 36.31 -39.68 4.24
C ASN A 158 35.98 -41.07 3.69
N TYR A 159 36.18 -41.29 2.39
CA TYR A 159 35.79 -42.51 1.67
C TYR A 159 36.56 -43.78 2.09
N SER A 160 37.57 -43.68 2.98
CA SER A 160 38.19 -44.84 3.62
C SER A 160 37.54 -45.24 4.96
N GLY A 161 36.70 -44.39 5.55
CA GLY A 161 36.04 -44.64 6.85
C GLY A 161 34.53 -44.41 6.87
N GLY A 162 33.93 -43.89 5.79
CA GLY A 162 32.49 -43.59 5.70
C GLY A 162 32.04 -42.32 6.43
N GLY A 163 32.92 -41.70 7.22
CA GLY A 163 32.59 -40.57 8.10
C GLY A 163 32.46 -39.24 7.35
N LEU A 164 31.47 -38.45 7.76
CA LEU A 164 31.30 -37.04 7.38
C LEU A 164 32.13 -36.13 8.30
N TYR A 165 32.72 -35.07 7.74
CA TYR A 165 33.53 -34.11 8.51
C TYR A 165 33.62 -32.75 7.80
N PHE A 166 34.02 -31.70 8.53
CA PHE A 166 34.28 -30.36 7.98
C PHE A 166 35.77 -29.98 7.96
N PHE A 167 36.52 -30.42 8.98
CA PHE A 167 37.99 -30.36 9.02
C PHE A 167 38.55 -31.63 9.66
N ASP A 168 39.72 -32.09 9.22
CA ASP A 168 40.40 -33.26 9.78
C ASP A 168 41.87 -32.89 10.06
N LEU A 169 42.22 -32.83 11.35
CA LEU A 169 43.57 -32.50 11.82
C LEU A 169 44.59 -33.62 11.56
N LEU A 170 44.12 -34.85 11.32
CA LEU A 170 44.95 -36.01 11.02
C LEU A 170 45.08 -36.26 9.50
N ASN A 171 44.24 -35.61 8.69
CA ASN A 171 44.28 -35.65 7.22
C ASN A 171 44.30 -34.23 6.60
N PRO A 172 45.31 -33.39 6.90
CA PRO A 172 45.39 -32.01 6.38
C PRO A 172 45.52 -31.93 4.85
N GLY A 173 45.94 -33.03 4.20
CA GLY A 173 45.99 -33.14 2.73
C GLY A 173 44.67 -33.55 2.07
N ASN A 174 43.66 -33.98 2.84
CA ASN A 174 42.39 -34.56 2.33
C ASN A 174 42.59 -35.76 1.37
N ASN A 175 43.66 -36.55 1.57
CA ASN A 175 44.12 -37.59 0.62
C ASN A 175 43.17 -38.78 0.47
N THR A 176 42.27 -39.00 1.43
CA THR A 176 41.24 -40.06 1.42
C THR A 176 39.82 -39.48 1.39
N SER A 177 39.63 -38.31 0.76
CA SER A 177 38.41 -37.53 0.99
C SER A 177 37.88 -36.76 -0.21
N GLU A 178 36.56 -36.79 -0.36
CA GLU A 178 35.80 -36.07 -1.39
C GLU A 178 34.95 -34.94 -0.77
N ALA A 179 34.48 -34.02 -1.61
CA ALA A 179 33.68 -32.86 -1.21
C ALA A 179 32.48 -32.60 -2.16
N SER A 180 32.22 -33.52 -3.08
CA SER A 180 31.07 -33.50 -3.97
C SER A 180 30.44 -34.90 -4.01
N PHE A 181 29.13 -34.94 -4.23
CA PHE A 181 28.27 -36.08 -4.02
C PHE A 181 27.34 -36.28 -5.22
N LYS A 182 27.06 -37.54 -5.57
CA LYS A 182 26.04 -37.86 -6.56
C LYS A 182 24.67 -37.93 -5.87
N LEU A 183 23.68 -37.23 -6.42
CA LEU A 183 22.29 -37.38 -6.03
C LEU A 183 21.61 -38.38 -6.96
N VAL A 184 20.90 -39.35 -6.37
CA VAL A 184 20.09 -40.33 -7.11
C VAL A 184 18.65 -40.13 -6.68
N ALA A 185 17.74 -39.97 -7.65
CA ALA A 185 16.31 -39.78 -7.38
C ALA A 185 15.74 -41.00 -6.62
N SER A 186 14.81 -40.74 -5.72
CA SER A 186 14.12 -41.73 -4.89
C SER A 186 12.73 -41.21 -4.58
N ASP A 187 11.76 -42.07 -4.28
CA ASP A 187 10.43 -41.67 -3.78
C ASP A 187 10.27 -41.99 -2.27
N ALA A 188 11.33 -42.47 -1.62
CA ALA A 188 11.29 -43.04 -0.27
C ALA A 188 11.55 -42.02 0.86
N CYS A 189 11.22 -40.74 0.66
CA CYS A 189 11.45 -39.68 1.64
C CYS A 189 10.14 -38.98 2.05
N SER A 190 10.13 -38.39 3.25
CA SER A 190 8.96 -37.67 3.75
C SER A 190 9.03 -36.19 3.39
N ALA A 191 7.97 -35.69 2.75
CA ALA A 191 7.83 -34.28 2.45
C ALA A 191 7.90 -33.42 3.73
N PHE A 192 8.46 -32.22 3.61
CA PHE A 192 8.47 -31.24 4.68
C PHE A 192 7.01 -30.86 5.06
N PRO A 193 6.65 -30.75 6.35
CA PRO A 193 5.28 -30.40 6.77
C PRO A 193 4.85 -29.05 6.18
N GLU A 194 3.71 -29.01 5.49
CA GLU A 194 3.27 -27.85 4.72
C GLU A 194 1.74 -27.76 4.71
N VAL A 195 1.19 -26.57 4.47
CA VAL A 195 -0.27 -26.37 4.32
C VAL A 195 -0.76 -27.00 3.00
N GLU A 196 -1.86 -27.75 3.07
CA GLU A 196 -2.48 -28.33 1.87
C GLU A 196 -3.34 -27.30 1.12
N VAL A 197 -3.37 -27.40 -0.21
CA VAL A 197 -4.30 -26.64 -1.06
C VAL A 197 -5.64 -27.36 -1.23
N ASN A 198 -5.69 -28.66 -0.93
CA ASN A 198 -6.90 -29.50 -1.04
C ASN A 198 -7.64 -29.32 -2.38
N ALA A 199 -6.88 -29.19 -3.46
CA ALA A 199 -7.35 -28.88 -4.80
C ALA A 199 -6.72 -29.86 -5.80
N SER A 200 -7.49 -30.33 -6.78
CA SER A 200 -7.03 -31.28 -7.80
C SER A 200 -7.72 -31.06 -9.16
N GLY A 201 -7.01 -31.32 -10.25
CA GLY A 201 -7.50 -31.09 -11.61
C GLY A 201 -6.37 -30.72 -12.57
N ASP A 202 -6.73 -30.30 -13.77
CA ASP A 202 -5.78 -29.76 -14.74
C ASP A 202 -5.59 -28.25 -14.51
N PHE A 203 -4.54 -27.87 -13.78
CA PHE A 203 -4.23 -26.47 -13.53
C PHE A 203 -3.79 -25.70 -14.80
N SER A 204 -3.57 -26.36 -15.93
CA SER A 204 -3.34 -25.65 -17.20
C SER A 204 -4.60 -24.95 -17.73
N ALA A 205 -5.80 -25.32 -17.22
CA ALA A 205 -7.06 -24.61 -17.47
C ALA A 205 -7.09 -23.16 -16.95
N LEU A 206 -6.10 -22.76 -16.15
CA LEU A 206 -5.91 -21.37 -15.68
C LEU A 206 -5.16 -20.50 -16.70
N LYS A 207 -4.57 -21.08 -17.76
CA LYS A 207 -3.87 -20.35 -18.82
C LYS A 207 -4.86 -19.75 -19.81
N GLY A 208 -4.46 -18.65 -20.44
CA GLY A 208 -5.26 -17.93 -21.42
C GLY A 208 -4.41 -17.26 -22.50
N ASP A 209 -4.98 -16.26 -23.15
CA ASP A 209 -4.33 -15.42 -24.14
C ASP A 209 -4.38 -13.96 -23.66
N ALA A 210 -3.23 -13.29 -23.59
CA ALA A 210 -3.13 -11.92 -23.09
C ALA A 210 -3.87 -10.88 -23.97
N SER A 211 -4.25 -11.25 -25.20
CA SER A 211 -5.04 -10.44 -26.11
C SER A 211 -6.56 -10.62 -25.96
N LEU A 212 -7.02 -11.55 -25.12
CA LEU A 212 -8.43 -11.80 -24.85
C LEU A 212 -8.85 -11.23 -23.48
N PRO A 213 -10.16 -10.94 -23.29
CA PRO A 213 -10.69 -10.54 -21.99
C PRO A 213 -10.41 -11.56 -20.89
N VAL A 214 -9.95 -11.10 -19.72
CA VAL A 214 -9.67 -11.93 -18.55
C VAL A 214 -10.96 -12.35 -17.86
N ARG A 215 -11.19 -13.66 -17.71
CA ARG A 215 -12.24 -14.18 -16.82
C ARG A 215 -11.65 -14.62 -15.47
N GLY A 216 -12.18 -14.02 -14.40
CA GLY A 216 -11.87 -14.32 -13.02
C GLY A 216 -12.01 -13.11 -12.10
N LEU A 217 -11.81 -13.36 -10.81
CA LEU A 217 -11.95 -12.36 -9.75
C LEU A 217 -10.73 -11.43 -9.68
N VAL A 218 -10.97 -10.13 -9.45
CA VAL A 218 -10.03 -9.26 -8.71
C VAL A 218 -10.47 -9.13 -7.25
N ASP A 219 -9.55 -9.43 -6.34
CA ASP A 219 -9.65 -8.90 -4.97
C ASP A 219 -8.96 -7.54 -4.98
N ALA A 220 -9.78 -6.49 -4.84
CA ALA A 220 -9.36 -5.11 -5.03
C ALA A 220 -8.72 -4.50 -3.77
N HIS A 221 -8.73 -5.21 -2.63
CA HIS A 221 -8.21 -4.67 -1.39
C HIS A 221 -7.69 -5.76 -0.44
N THR A 222 -6.36 -5.83 -0.24
CA THR A 222 -5.69 -6.87 0.59
C THR A 222 -4.46 -6.33 1.33
N HIS A 223 -4.07 -6.93 2.45
CA HIS A 223 -2.89 -6.51 3.22
C HIS A 223 -1.91 -7.66 3.54
N ILE A 224 -1.32 -8.25 2.50
CA ILE A 224 -0.40 -9.40 2.63
C ILE A 224 0.73 -9.13 3.66
N THR A 225 1.25 -7.90 3.70
CA THR A 225 2.40 -7.51 4.53
C THR A 225 2.06 -6.77 5.82
N SER A 226 0.78 -6.68 6.21
CA SER A 226 0.36 -6.11 7.51
C SER A 226 0.96 -6.82 8.73
N TYR A 227 1.56 -8.01 8.58
CA TYR A 227 2.33 -8.61 9.67
C TYR A 227 3.59 -7.79 10.08
N GLU A 228 4.02 -6.81 9.28
CA GLU A 228 5.10 -5.86 9.61
C GLU A 228 4.57 -4.53 10.20
N PHE A 229 3.26 -4.26 10.10
CA PHE A 229 2.52 -3.09 10.62
C PHE A 229 2.72 -2.90 12.12
N MET A 230 2.63 -1.65 12.62
CA MET A 230 2.74 -1.35 14.05
C MET A 230 4.00 -1.98 14.69
N GLY A 231 5.14 -1.83 14.01
CA GLY A 231 6.44 -2.35 14.46
C GLY A 231 6.58 -3.88 14.28
N GLY A 232 5.64 -4.56 13.63
CA GLY A 232 5.57 -6.02 13.54
C GLY A 232 5.30 -6.70 14.89
N LYS A 233 4.58 -6.01 15.80
CA LYS A 233 4.27 -6.45 17.18
C LYS A 233 2.78 -6.39 17.52
N MET A 234 1.92 -6.49 16.51
CA MET A 234 0.47 -6.45 16.65
C MET A 234 -0.16 -7.65 15.94
N MET A 235 0.10 -7.76 14.64
CA MET A 235 -0.35 -8.85 13.79
C MET A 235 0.60 -10.06 13.89
N HIS A 236 0.09 -11.24 14.26
CA HIS A 236 0.88 -12.48 14.33
C HIS A 236 0.68 -13.38 13.11
N GLY A 237 1.69 -14.20 12.78
CA GLY A 237 1.67 -15.07 11.59
C GLY A 237 2.23 -14.37 10.35
N LYS A 238 2.89 -15.13 9.48
CA LYS A 238 3.60 -14.62 8.30
C LYS A 238 3.12 -15.33 7.03
N PRO A 239 2.93 -14.60 5.90
CA PRO A 239 2.57 -15.20 4.62
C PRO A 239 3.58 -16.23 4.10
N PHE A 240 4.83 -16.12 4.53
CA PHE A 240 5.91 -17.07 4.21
C PHE A 240 7.01 -17.01 5.29
N HIS A 241 7.87 -18.02 5.35
CA HIS A 241 9.10 -17.98 6.14
C HIS A 241 10.18 -18.87 5.52
N ARG A 242 11.47 -18.47 5.62
CA ARG A 242 12.62 -19.25 5.09
C ARG A 242 12.71 -20.68 5.63
N TRP A 243 12.01 -20.98 6.71
CA TRP A 243 11.97 -22.28 7.37
C TRP A 243 10.58 -22.97 7.31
N GLY A 244 9.69 -22.52 6.41
CA GLY A 244 8.38 -23.14 6.18
C GLY A 244 7.33 -22.84 7.25
N VAL A 245 6.16 -23.49 7.13
CA VAL A 245 4.96 -23.20 7.92
C VAL A 245 5.18 -23.24 9.44
N THR A 246 5.98 -24.19 9.93
CA THR A 246 6.28 -24.38 11.37
C THR A 246 6.85 -23.14 12.07
N GLN A 247 7.38 -22.19 11.30
CA GLN A 247 7.94 -20.92 11.76
C GLN A 247 7.18 -19.69 11.24
N ALA A 248 6.36 -19.87 10.19
CA ALA A 248 5.51 -18.82 9.64
C ALA A 248 4.23 -18.64 10.46
N LEU A 249 3.63 -19.75 10.91
CA LEU A 249 2.36 -19.82 11.63
C LEU A 249 2.53 -20.48 13.00
N ASN A 250 3.63 -20.19 13.73
CA ASN A 250 3.89 -20.74 15.06
C ASN A 250 2.95 -20.16 16.14
N ASP A 251 3.06 -20.60 17.39
CA ASP A 251 2.25 -20.09 18.53
C ASP A 251 2.29 -18.55 18.65
N SER A 252 1.11 -17.91 18.74
CA SER A 252 0.96 -16.45 18.80
C SER A 252 1.28 -15.85 20.16
N ALA A 253 1.52 -16.67 21.20
CA ALA A 253 1.94 -16.20 22.52
C ALA A 253 3.27 -15.41 22.51
N VAL A 254 4.03 -15.47 21.42
CA VAL A 254 5.24 -14.66 21.20
C VAL A 254 4.95 -13.16 20.98
N ILE A 255 3.74 -12.80 20.57
CA ILE A 255 3.27 -11.40 20.43
C ILE A 255 2.09 -11.13 21.39
N HIS A 256 1.11 -12.01 21.42
CA HIS A 256 -0.13 -11.86 22.19
C HIS A 256 -0.04 -12.37 23.64
N GLY A 257 1.11 -12.89 24.05
CA GLY A 257 1.30 -13.46 25.38
C GLY A 257 0.50 -14.74 25.64
N PRO A 258 0.66 -15.39 26.80
CA PRO A 258 -0.08 -16.59 27.15
C PRO A 258 -1.59 -16.34 27.08
N ASN A 259 -2.31 -17.23 26.40
CA ASN A 259 -3.77 -17.19 26.22
C ASN A 259 -4.32 -15.88 25.62
N GLY A 260 -3.54 -15.19 24.78
CA GLY A 260 -3.97 -13.93 24.13
C GLY A 260 -3.99 -12.70 25.05
N SER A 261 -3.46 -12.83 26.28
CA SER A 261 -3.57 -11.82 27.35
C SER A 261 -2.99 -10.43 27.05
N LEU A 262 -2.19 -10.27 26.00
CA LEU A 262 -1.55 -9.03 25.59
C LEU A 262 -2.13 -8.43 24.30
N ASP A 263 -3.13 -9.07 23.68
CA ASP A 263 -3.80 -8.57 22.48
C ASP A 263 -4.91 -7.55 22.80
N LEU A 264 -4.56 -6.52 23.57
CA LEU A 264 -5.53 -5.56 24.10
C LEU A 264 -6.28 -4.79 23.00
N ILE A 265 -5.60 -4.52 21.87
CA ILE A 265 -6.19 -3.80 20.73
C ILE A 265 -7.09 -4.73 19.92
N GLY A 266 -6.64 -5.94 19.57
CA GLY A 266 -7.46 -6.91 18.84
C GLY A 266 -8.71 -7.31 19.62
N ASN A 267 -8.54 -7.64 20.90
CA ASN A 267 -9.63 -8.05 21.77
C ASN A 267 -10.70 -6.95 21.94
N LEU A 268 -10.27 -5.68 22.07
CA LEU A 268 -11.18 -4.53 22.13
C LEU A 268 -11.88 -4.27 20.79
N TYR A 269 -11.19 -4.41 19.66
CA TYR A 269 -11.72 -4.06 18.34
C TYR A 269 -12.62 -5.16 17.75
N SER A 270 -12.25 -6.44 17.89
CA SER A 270 -13.06 -7.60 17.47
C SER A 270 -14.20 -7.93 18.44
N PHE A 271 -13.97 -7.91 19.76
CA PHE A 271 -14.90 -8.48 20.74
C PHE A 271 -15.46 -7.47 21.77
N ASN A 272 -15.02 -6.20 21.72
CA ASN A 272 -15.39 -5.16 22.69
C ASN A 272 -15.09 -5.53 24.16
N ASP A 273 -14.10 -6.40 24.40
CA ASP A 273 -13.59 -6.77 25.73
C ASP A 273 -12.07 -6.92 25.69
N ALA A 274 -11.35 -5.95 26.26
CA ALA A 274 -9.88 -5.99 26.33
C ALA A 274 -9.30 -7.17 27.14
N ASN A 275 -10.12 -7.90 27.91
CA ASN A 275 -9.72 -9.08 28.71
C ASN A 275 -10.10 -10.42 28.03
N PHE A 276 -10.51 -10.39 26.76
CA PHE A 276 -10.79 -11.62 26.02
C PHE A 276 -9.54 -12.53 25.97
N HIS A 277 -9.76 -13.84 26.01
CA HIS A 277 -8.70 -14.86 26.05
C HIS A 277 -9.00 -15.99 25.08
N TYR A 278 -7.97 -16.47 24.39
CA TYR A 278 -8.05 -17.51 23.37
C TYR A 278 -6.84 -18.43 23.39
N ASP A 279 -6.94 -19.59 22.72
CA ASP A 279 -5.81 -20.51 22.55
C ASP A 279 -4.88 -19.98 21.45
N THR A 280 -3.65 -19.65 21.83
CA THR A 280 -2.66 -19.00 20.95
C THR A 280 -1.94 -19.97 20.03
N ARG A 281 -2.08 -21.28 20.22
CA ARG A 281 -1.36 -22.28 19.43
C ARG A 281 -1.69 -22.13 17.94
N GLY A 282 -0.64 -22.03 17.14
CA GLY A 282 -0.73 -22.04 15.68
C GLY A 282 -0.54 -23.46 15.14
N TRP A 283 0.30 -23.59 14.13
CA TRP A 283 0.71 -24.84 13.52
C TRP A 283 1.25 -25.85 14.55
N PRO A 284 0.86 -27.13 14.48
CA PRO A 284 -0.06 -27.73 13.51
C PRO A 284 -1.54 -27.70 13.94
N ASP A 285 -1.86 -27.28 15.16
CA ASP A 285 -3.17 -27.58 15.78
C ASP A 285 -4.27 -26.55 15.46
N PHE A 286 -3.93 -25.26 15.36
CA PHE A 286 -4.87 -24.15 15.12
C PHE A 286 -6.20 -24.23 15.89
N PRO A 287 -6.23 -24.46 17.22
CA PRO A 287 -7.46 -24.66 17.99
C PRO A 287 -8.43 -23.47 18.01
N TRP A 288 -7.98 -22.26 17.66
CA TRP A 288 -8.82 -21.06 17.66
C TRP A 288 -8.59 -20.17 16.44
N TRP A 289 -7.37 -19.67 16.25
CA TRP A 289 -6.98 -18.91 15.04
C TRP A 289 -6.39 -19.83 13.95
N PRO A 290 -6.41 -19.42 12.67
CA PRO A 290 -7.11 -18.26 12.13
C PRO A 290 -8.65 -18.46 12.16
N ASN A 291 -9.40 -17.36 12.25
CA ASN A 291 -10.87 -17.33 12.19
C ASN A 291 -11.34 -16.02 11.52
N HIS A 292 -12.64 -15.89 11.22
CA HIS A 292 -13.14 -14.76 10.44
C HIS A 292 -13.40 -13.47 11.25
N GLU A 293 -13.46 -13.53 12.59
CA GLU A 293 -13.75 -12.36 13.45
C GLU A 293 -12.47 -11.65 13.94
N GLN A 294 -11.36 -12.39 14.03
CA GLN A 294 -10.07 -11.88 14.50
C GLN A 294 -9.44 -10.86 13.54
N MET A 295 -8.78 -9.85 14.12
CA MET A 295 -8.14 -8.76 13.39
C MET A 295 -6.62 -8.66 13.61
N THR A 296 -6.04 -9.63 14.33
CA THR A 296 -4.66 -9.57 14.88
C THR A 296 -3.81 -10.80 14.61
N HIS A 297 -4.30 -11.76 13.82
CA HIS A 297 -3.45 -12.77 13.18
C HIS A 297 -3.65 -12.70 11.67
N SER A 298 -2.55 -12.81 10.93
CA SER A 298 -2.54 -12.71 9.48
C SER A 298 -3.37 -13.83 8.88
N GLY A 299 -4.38 -13.48 8.08
CA GLY A 299 -5.16 -14.43 7.30
C GLY A 299 -4.40 -15.01 6.10
N TYR A 300 -3.11 -14.68 5.93
CA TYR A 300 -2.31 -15.05 4.78
C TYR A 300 -1.26 -16.13 5.06
N TYR A 301 -1.19 -17.07 4.13
CA TYR A 301 -0.09 -17.98 3.92
C TYR A 301 0.02 -18.26 2.42
N TYR A 302 1.22 -18.50 1.88
CA TYR A 302 1.39 -18.59 0.43
C TYR A 302 0.57 -19.73 -0.19
N LYS A 303 0.41 -20.87 0.52
CA LYS A 303 -0.46 -21.99 0.11
C LYS A 303 -1.95 -21.64 0.17
N TRP A 304 -2.36 -20.77 1.10
CA TRP A 304 -3.73 -20.25 1.16
C TRP A 304 -4.01 -19.33 -0.05
N ILE A 305 -3.08 -18.45 -0.41
CA ILE A 305 -3.20 -17.60 -1.62
C ILE A 305 -3.16 -18.47 -2.90
N GLU A 306 -2.35 -19.52 -2.93
CA GLU A 306 -2.35 -20.51 -4.03
C GLU A 306 -3.73 -21.15 -4.21
N ARG A 307 -4.38 -21.60 -3.13
CA ARG A 307 -5.74 -22.16 -3.19
C ARG A 307 -6.77 -21.16 -3.72
N ALA A 308 -6.68 -19.89 -3.32
CA ALA A 308 -7.55 -18.82 -3.83
C ALA A 308 -7.34 -18.53 -5.34
N TRP A 309 -6.09 -18.54 -5.80
CA TRP A 309 -5.73 -18.42 -7.22
C TRP A 309 -6.27 -19.59 -8.06
N LEU A 310 -6.12 -20.83 -7.58
CA LEU A 310 -6.73 -22.01 -8.20
C LEU A 310 -8.27 -21.89 -8.25
N GLY A 311 -8.89 -21.25 -7.24
CA GLY A 311 -10.34 -21.06 -7.15
C GLY A 311 -10.93 -20.11 -8.20
N GLY A 312 -10.17 -19.08 -8.61
CA GLY A 312 -10.65 -18.10 -9.61
C GLY A 312 -10.05 -16.71 -9.51
N LEU A 313 -9.22 -16.42 -8.50
CA LEU A 313 -8.53 -15.14 -8.36
C LEU A 313 -7.48 -14.96 -9.47
N ARG A 314 -7.48 -13.79 -10.12
CA ARG A 314 -6.55 -13.45 -11.24
C ARG A 314 -5.71 -12.22 -10.95
N LEU A 315 -6.31 -11.22 -10.29
CA LEU A 315 -5.63 -10.02 -9.83
C LEU A 315 -5.85 -9.87 -8.32
N MET A 316 -4.79 -9.54 -7.59
CA MET A 316 -4.82 -9.23 -6.16
C MET A 316 -4.17 -7.86 -5.98
N VAL A 317 -4.92 -6.90 -5.47
CA VAL A 317 -4.38 -5.58 -5.16
C VAL A 317 -4.03 -5.55 -3.68
N THR A 318 -2.76 -5.33 -3.34
CA THR A 318 -2.30 -5.29 -1.96
C THR A 318 -1.77 -3.92 -1.55
N HIS A 319 -2.33 -3.39 -0.46
CA HIS A 319 -2.00 -2.09 0.09
C HIS A 319 -1.00 -2.25 1.24
N LEU A 320 0.13 -1.57 1.07
CA LEU A 320 1.19 -1.46 2.05
C LEU A 320 0.68 -0.50 3.14
N VAL A 321 0.50 -0.99 4.36
CA VAL A 321 -0.23 -0.27 5.41
C VAL A 321 0.67 0.17 6.56
N GLU A 322 0.58 1.44 6.97
CA GLU A 322 1.20 1.92 8.21
C GLU A 322 0.41 3.06 8.88
N ASN A 323 0.57 3.14 10.20
CA ASN A 323 -0.03 4.13 11.06
C ASN A 323 0.97 4.42 12.19
N GLU A 324 1.78 5.47 12.01
CA GLU A 324 2.91 5.77 12.89
C GLU A 324 2.46 6.02 14.34
N VAL A 325 1.25 6.56 14.51
CA VAL A 325 0.59 6.76 15.80
C VAL A 325 0.28 5.46 16.52
N LEU A 326 -0.43 4.53 15.88
CA LEU A 326 -0.78 3.25 16.49
C LEU A 326 0.48 2.42 16.78
N CYS A 327 1.50 2.51 15.91
CA CYS A 327 2.81 1.92 16.15
C CYS A 327 3.46 2.46 17.45
N ASN A 328 3.50 3.78 17.62
CA ASN A 328 4.03 4.41 18.83
C ASN A 328 3.15 4.17 20.09
N ALA A 329 1.83 4.00 19.92
CA ALA A 329 0.93 3.65 21.00
C ALA A 329 1.16 2.20 21.47
N GLN A 330 1.34 1.25 20.55
CA GLN A 330 1.56 -0.17 20.85
C GLN A 330 2.78 -0.41 21.75
N LYS A 331 3.87 0.35 21.54
CA LYS A 331 5.04 0.40 22.43
C LYS A 331 4.71 0.67 23.89
N THR A 332 3.72 1.52 24.13
CA THR A 332 3.30 1.96 25.47
C THR A 332 2.22 1.04 26.04
N ILE A 333 1.32 0.53 25.19
CA ILE A 333 0.22 -0.34 25.58
C ILE A 333 0.68 -1.76 25.89
N ASN A 334 1.61 -2.30 25.10
CA ASN A 334 2.14 -3.65 25.25
C ASN A 334 3.69 -3.65 25.19
N PRO A 335 4.38 -3.14 26.23
CA PRO A 335 5.84 -3.12 26.28
C PRO A 335 6.46 -4.52 26.36
N ALA A 336 5.68 -5.55 26.71
CA ALA A 336 6.13 -6.94 26.79
C ALA A 336 6.31 -7.57 25.39
N SER A 337 5.45 -7.25 24.43
CA SER A 337 5.63 -7.69 23.03
C SER A 337 6.65 -6.84 22.27
N TRP A 338 7.00 -5.64 22.75
CA TRP A 338 7.84 -4.64 22.08
C TRP A 338 9.36 -4.97 22.05
N VAL A 339 9.70 -6.23 21.76
CA VAL A 339 11.08 -6.73 21.64
C VAL A 339 11.50 -6.78 20.17
N ASN A 340 12.58 -6.06 19.83
CA ASN A 340 13.07 -5.91 18.46
C ASN A 340 11.97 -5.52 17.45
N PRO A 341 11.32 -4.35 17.62
CA PRO A 341 10.32 -3.82 16.69
C PRO A 341 10.97 -3.39 15.37
N ASN A 342 10.15 -3.34 14.31
CA ASN A 342 10.43 -2.55 13.13
C ASN A 342 10.41 -1.04 13.45
N ASP A 343 10.87 -0.24 12.50
CA ASP A 343 10.72 1.22 12.58
C ASP A 343 9.23 1.61 12.49
N CYS A 344 8.80 2.56 13.31
CA CYS A 344 7.45 3.12 13.26
C CYS A 344 7.29 4.20 12.19
N ASN A 345 8.39 4.72 11.61
CA ASN A 345 8.24 5.69 10.55
C ASN A 345 7.52 5.08 9.33
N THR A 346 6.41 5.72 8.94
CA THR A 346 5.52 5.28 7.86
C THR A 346 6.30 4.79 6.64
N MET A 347 7.16 5.61 6.08
CA MET A 347 7.81 5.30 4.80
C MET A 347 8.95 4.27 4.91
N ASN A 348 9.55 4.10 6.09
CA ASN A 348 10.46 2.99 6.36
C ASN A 348 9.71 1.65 6.46
N SER A 349 8.50 1.64 7.05
CA SER A 349 7.61 0.47 7.05
C SER A 349 7.13 0.10 5.65
N ILE A 350 6.64 1.07 4.86
CA ILE A 350 6.27 0.87 3.45
C ILE A 350 7.44 0.25 2.67
N GLN A 351 8.67 0.72 2.87
CA GLN A 351 9.85 0.16 2.23
C GLN A 351 10.16 -1.28 2.69
N LEU A 352 10.00 -1.59 3.98
CA LEU A 352 10.15 -2.95 4.49
C LEU A 352 9.14 -3.88 3.80
N GLN A 353 7.87 -3.48 3.75
CA GLN A 353 6.78 -4.26 3.16
C GLN A 353 6.97 -4.53 1.66
N ILE A 354 7.43 -3.54 0.86
CA ILE A 354 7.84 -3.77 -0.55
C ILE A 354 8.92 -4.86 -0.66
N ASN A 355 9.89 -4.87 0.26
CA ASN A 355 10.94 -5.89 0.27
C ASN A 355 10.39 -7.27 0.68
N ARG A 356 9.36 -7.33 1.53
CA ARG A 356 8.70 -8.59 1.91
C ARG A 356 7.91 -9.20 0.78
N LEU A 357 7.18 -8.42 0.00
CA LEU A 357 6.51 -8.92 -1.21
C LEU A 357 7.50 -9.51 -2.22
N LYS A 358 8.66 -8.86 -2.41
CA LYS A 358 9.73 -9.37 -3.28
C LYS A 358 10.36 -10.67 -2.74
N GLN A 359 10.59 -10.74 -1.43
CA GLN A 359 11.04 -11.96 -0.75
C GLN A 359 10.01 -13.10 -0.82
N MET A 360 8.71 -12.79 -0.76
CA MET A 360 7.64 -13.76 -0.93
C MET A 360 7.60 -14.31 -2.35
N GLN A 361 7.73 -13.45 -3.37
CA GLN A 361 7.84 -13.87 -4.75
C GLN A 361 9.05 -14.79 -4.98
N GLU A 362 10.22 -14.44 -4.45
CA GLU A 362 11.42 -15.28 -4.50
C GLU A 362 11.21 -16.60 -3.76
N TYR A 363 10.58 -16.58 -2.58
CA TYR A 363 10.29 -17.78 -1.79
C TYR A 363 9.42 -18.76 -2.57
N ILE A 364 8.33 -18.28 -3.16
CA ILE A 364 7.41 -19.10 -3.98
C ILE A 364 8.13 -19.61 -5.23
N ASP A 365 8.92 -18.77 -5.90
CA ASP A 365 9.76 -19.19 -7.04
C ASP A 365 10.68 -20.36 -6.70
N VAL A 366 11.42 -20.28 -5.60
CA VAL A 366 12.35 -21.36 -5.23
C VAL A 366 11.60 -22.63 -4.80
N GLN A 367 10.39 -22.54 -4.22
CA GLN A 367 9.55 -23.73 -4.03
C GLN A 367 9.14 -24.36 -5.37
N SER A 368 8.87 -23.56 -6.40
CA SER A 368 8.43 -24.00 -7.72
C SER A 368 9.58 -24.34 -8.70
N GLY A 369 10.81 -24.51 -8.22
CA GLY A 369 11.96 -24.86 -9.07
C GLY A 369 12.65 -23.69 -9.77
N GLY A 370 12.64 -22.51 -9.15
CA GLY A 370 13.53 -21.39 -9.48
C GLY A 370 12.82 -20.11 -9.96
N PRO A 371 13.60 -19.06 -10.31
CA PRO A 371 13.07 -17.76 -10.68
C PRO A 371 12.04 -17.81 -11.83
N GLY A 372 10.91 -17.13 -11.65
CA GLY A 372 9.82 -17.07 -12.63
C GLY A 372 8.90 -18.29 -12.70
N LYS A 373 9.13 -19.32 -11.87
CA LYS A 373 8.34 -20.57 -11.86
C LYS A 373 7.13 -20.53 -10.92
N GLY A 374 7.14 -19.67 -9.92
CA GLY A 374 6.06 -19.51 -8.95
C GLY A 374 4.80 -18.86 -9.54
N PHE A 375 3.65 -19.15 -8.94
CA PHE A 375 2.35 -18.65 -9.38
C PHE A 375 2.11 -17.16 -9.07
N PHE A 376 2.70 -16.63 -8.00
CA PHE A 376 2.49 -15.26 -7.51
C PHE A 376 3.44 -14.28 -8.19
N ARG A 377 3.00 -13.31 -8.99
CA ARG A 377 3.86 -12.28 -9.64
C ARG A 377 3.45 -10.86 -9.24
N LEU A 378 4.40 -10.07 -8.76
CA LEU A 378 4.26 -8.63 -8.64
C LEU A 378 4.25 -8.01 -10.04
N VAL A 379 3.28 -7.13 -10.29
CA VAL A 379 3.10 -6.45 -11.58
C VAL A 379 2.96 -4.93 -11.40
N SER A 380 3.25 -4.19 -12.46
CA SER A 380 3.38 -2.73 -12.44
C SER A 380 2.82 -2.03 -13.69
N SER A 381 2.24 -2.77 -14.62
CA SER A 381 1.40 -2.27 -15.72
C SER A 381 0.25 -3.25 -16.02
N PRO A 382 -0.86 -2.80 -16.62
CA PRO A 382 -1.94 -3.70 -17.05
C PRO A 382 -1.47 -4.70 -18.12
N GLN A 383 -0.51 -4.34 -18.98
CA GLN A 383 0.10 -5.28 -19.92
C GLN A 383 0.81 -6.43 -19.18
N GLU A 384 1.64 -6.11 -18.19
CA GLU A 384 2.34 -7.12 -17.38
C GLU A 384 1.34 -8.01 -16.63
N ALA A 385 0.26 -7.42 -16.11
CA ALA A 385 -0.83 -8.17 -15.48
C ALA A 385 -1.53 -9.15 -16.46
N ARG A 386 -1.87 -8.71 -17.68
CA ARG A 386 -2.45 -9.59 -18.72
C ARG A 386 -1.51 -10.73 -19.11
N GLU A 387 -0.22 -10.44 -19.30
CA GLU A 387 0.80 -11.45 -19.64
C GLU A 387 0.96 -12.50 -18.53
N VAL A 388 1.02 -12.06 -17.27
CA VAL A 388 1.05 -12.94 -16.09
C VAL A 388 -0.20 -13.81 -16.01
N ILE A 389 -1.38 -13.22 -16.12
CA ILE A 389 -2.65 -13.95 -16.03
C ILE A 389 -2.77 -14.98 -17.16
N ALA A 390 -2.37 -14.63 -18.38
CA ALA A 390 -2.37 -15.54 -19.53
C ALA A 390 -1.40 -16.72 -19.38
N ASP A 391 -0.24 -16.56 -18.72
CA ASP A 391 0.64 -17.69 -18.37
C ASP A 391 0.05 -18.61 -17.29
N GLY A 392 -1.14 -18.30 -16.77
CA GLY A 392 -1.80 -19.03 -15.70
C GLY A 392 -1.15 -18.75 -14.36
N LYS A 393 -1.02 -17.46 -14.01
CA LYS A 393 -0.41 -16.99 -12.76
C LYS A 393 -1.28 -15.90 -12.12
N LEU A 394 -1.07 -15.65 -10.84
CA LEU A 394 -1.70 -14.57 -10.10
C LEU A 394 -0.90 -13.28 -10.32
N ALA A 395 -1.55 -12.25 -10.87
CA ALA A 395 -1.02 -10.90 -10.90
C ALA A 395 -1.27 -10.19 -9.56
N VAL A 396 -0.27 -9.48 -9.06
CA VAL A 396 -0.31 -8.83 -7.74
C VAL A 396 0.16 -7.38 -7.86
N LEU A 397 -0.74 -6.44 -7.61
CA LEU A 397 -0.49 -5.01 -7.76
C LEU A 397 -0.26 -4.35 -6.39
N MET A 398 0.70 -3.42 -6.29
CA MET A 398 1.00 -2.72 -5.03
C MET A 398 0.34 -1.35 -4.96
N GLY A 399 -0.40 -1.12 -3.88
CA GLY A 399 -0.86 0.19 -3.42
C GLY A 399 -0.21 0.62 -2.10
N ILE A 400 -0.47 1.85 -1.65
CA ILE A 400 -0.14 2.31 -0.29
C ILE A 400 -1.38 2.89 0.36
N GLU A 401 -1.59 2.51 1.61
CA GLU A 401 -2.65 3.02 2.48
C GLU A 401 -2.07 3.38 3.84
N ALA A 402 -1.81 4.66 4.05
CA ALA A 402 -1.18 5.15 5.27
C ALA A 402 -1.78 6.48 5.68
N SER A 403 -2.04 6.64 6.99
CA SER A 403 -2.59 7.90 7.51
C SER A 403 -1.62 9.05 7.24
N GLU A 404 -0.35 8.85 7.51
CA GLU A 404 0.74 9.80 7.29
C GLU A 404 1.47 9.56 5.95
N LEU A 405 0.74 9.32 4.84
CA LEU A 405 1.33 9.07 3.51
C LEU A 405 2.45 10.06 3.18
N PHE A 406 3.61 9.54 2.76
CA PHE A 406 4.83 10.30 2.49
C PHE A 406 5.41 11.10 3.68
N ASN A 407 5.15 10.66 4.91
CA ASN A 407 5.47 11.40 6.14
C ASN A 407 4.86 12.81 6.09
N CYS A 408 3.58 12.89 5.74
CA CYS A 408 2.80 14.12 5.67
C CYS A 408 1.69 14.17 6.73
N GLY A 409 1.87 13.54 7.89
CA GLY A 409 1.00 13.74 9.04
C GLY A 409 1.05 15.20 9.51
N ILE A 410 0.04 15.69 10.22
CA ILE A 410 -0.07 17.12 10.61
C ILE A 410 1.15 17.62 11.42
N LYS A 411 1.85 16.74 12.14
CA LYS A 411 3.04 17.06 12.94
C LYS A 411 4.37 17.02 12.17
N ASP A 412 4.38 16.56 10.92
CA ASP A 412 5.58 16.42 10.08
C ASP A 412 5.97 17.70 9.33
N ASP A 413 7.22 17.78 8.83
CA ASP A 413 7.57 18.72 7.76
C ASP A 413 7.34 18.07 6.41
N CYS A 414 6.24 18.44 5.74
CA CYS A 414 5.87 17.95 4.42
C CYS A 414 5.64 19.11 3.44
N ASN A 415 6.33 19.07 2.30
CA ASN A 415 6.16 20.00 1.20
C ASN A 415 6.16 19.29 -0.17
N ARG A 416 5.78 20.03 -1.22
CA ARG A 416 5.65 19.54 -2.60
C ARG A 416 6.88 18.78 -3.12
N ARG A 417 8.10 19.16 -2.72
CA ARG A 417 9.33 18.47 -3.14
C ARG A 417 9.42 17.08 -2.50
N GLN A 418 9.17 16.96 -1.20
CA GLN A 418 9.18 15.67 -0.51
C GLN A 418 8.08 14.74 -1.03
N ILE A 419 6.89 15.27 -1.34
CA ILE A 419 5.81 14.52 -1.98
C ILE A 419 6.28 13.97 -3.33
N GLU A 420 6.87 14.81 -4.20
CA GLU A 420 7.39 14.34 -5.50
C GLU A 420 8.52 13.31 -5.34
N GLU A 421 9.51 13.57 -4.49
CA GLU A 421 10.65 12.68 -4.25
C GLU A 421 10.19 11.28 -3.82
N GLN A 422 9.20 11.20 -2.93
CA GLN A 422 8.69 9.93 -2.42
C GLN A 422 7.70 9.26 -3.39
N LEU A 423 6.86 10.02 -4.07
CA LEU A 423 5.98 9.53 -5.14
C LEU A 423 6.79 8.85 -6.25
N GLN A 424 7.85 9.51 -6.74
CA GLN A 424 8.79 8.92 -7.71
C GLN A 424 9.47 7.67 -7.13
N GLN A 425 9.84 7.70 -5.85
CA GLN A 425 10.52 6.58 -5.20
C GLN A 425 9.64 5.32 -5.09
N VAL A 426 8.35 5.45 -4.78
CA VAL A 426 7.43 4.31 -4.68
C VAL A 426 6.97 3.85 -6.07
N TYR A 427 6.75 4.77 -7.01
CA TYR A 427 6.43 4.46 -8.40
C TYR A 427 7.56 3.64 -9.06
N ALA A 428 8.82 4.04 -8.88
CA ALA A 428 9.99 3.30 -9.35
C ALA A 428 10.16 1.91 -8.71
N LYS A 429 9.47 1.62 -7.61
CA LYS A 429 9.48 0.31 -6.93
C LYS A 429 8.33 -0.61 -7.33
N GLY A 430 7.38 -0.10 -8.12
CA GLY A 430 6.22 -0.83 -8.66
C GLY A 430 4.87 -0.43 -8.05
N VAL A 431 4.81 0.54 -7.13
CA VAL A 431 3.54 1.04 -6.58
C VAL A 431 2.78 1.83 -7.64
N ARG A 432 1.47 1.61 -7.75
CA ARG A 432 0.60 2.25 -8.75
C ARG A 432 -0.67 2.86 -8.20
N ILE A 433 -0.95 2.67 -6.91
CA ILE A 433 -2.19 3.07 -6.25
C ILE A 433 -1.84 3.76 -4.95
N LEU A 434 -2.50 4.86 -4.62
CA LEU A 434 -2.36 5.52 -3.32
C LEU A 434 -3.72 5.93 -2.77
N PHE A 435 -3.84 5.84 -1.44
CA PHE A 435 -4.82 6.57 -0.64
C PHE A 435 -4.20 7.91 -0.20
N PRO A 436 -4.65 9.08 -0.70
CA PRO A 436 -4.20 10.39 -0.21
C PRO A 436 -4.46 10.63 1.28
N THR A 437 -5.49 9.99 1.85
CA THR A 437 -5.89 10.04 3.27
C THR A 437 -6.37 8.65 3.69
N HIS A 438 -6.12 8.26 4.94
CA HIS A 438 -6.59 6.99 5.52
C HIS A 438 -7.31 7.28 6.85
N LYS A 439 -6.92 6.69 7.98
CA LYS A 439 -7.67 6.76 9.26
C LYS A 439 -7.64 8.10 10.00
N PHE A 440 -6.70 9.00 9.67
CA PHE A 440 -6.48 10.27 10.35
C PHE A 440 -6.30 11.42 9.36
N ASP A 441 -6.50 12.64 9.84
CA ASP A 441 -6.27 13.84 9.04
C ASP A 441 -4.77 14.11 8.84
N ASN A 442 -4.42 14.53 7.63
CA ASN A 442 -3.04 14.73 7.23
C ASN A 442 -2.88 16.02 6.42
N GLN A 443 -1.65 16.36 6.03
CA GLN A 443 -1.37 17.59 5.30
C GLN A 443 -1.84 17.56 3.83
N LEU A 444 -2.37 16.43 3.35
CA LEU A 444 -2.93 16.23 2.01
C LEU A 444 -4.45 16.43 2.00
N GLY A 445 -5.16 16.04 3.06
CA GLY A 445 -6.60 16.31 3.21
C GLY A 445 -7.22 15.71 4.48
N GLY A 446 -8.51 15.95 4.65
CA GLY A 446 -9.32 15.34 5.72
C GLY A 446 -9.85 13.95 5.37
N SER A 447 -9.95 13.10 6.38
CA SER A 447 -10.39 11.70 6.37
C SER A 447 -11.86 11.54 6.80
N VAL A 448 -12.43 10.34 6.65
CA VAL A 448 -13.71 9.98 7.28
C VAL A 448 -13.56 10.01 8.80
N VAL A 449 -14.36 10.84 9.46
CA VAL A 449 -14.33 10.98 10.93
C VAL A 449 -14.80 9.69 11.62
N GLU A 450 -14.09 9.28 12.67
CA GLU A 450 -14.44 8.11 13.49
C GLU A 450 -14.45 8.47 14.98
N ASP A 451 -15.46 8.01 15.73
CA ASP A 451 -15.59 8.27 17.17
C ASP A 451 -14.82 7.22 18.02
N GLY A 452 -14.77 7.41 19.34
CA GLY A 452 -14.21 6.43 20.28
C GLY A 452 -12.69 6.28 20.15
N PHE A 453 -12.19 5.05 20.13
CA PHE A 453 -10.74 4.77 20.18
C PHE A 453 -9.98 5.39 18.99
N ILE A 454 -10.58 5.44 17.80
CA ILE A 454 -9.95 6.04 16.61
C ILE A 454 -9.79 7.57 16.78
N ASN A 455 -10.74 8.25 17.43
CA ASN A 455 -10.63 9.68 17.74
C ASN A 455 -9.49 10.00 18.74
N ILE A 456 -9.07 9.03 19.58
CA ILE A 456 -7.86 9.16 20.40
C ILE A 456 -6.61 9.09 19.51
N GLY A 457 -6.63 8.21 18.49
CA GLY A 457 -5.59 8.14 17.47
C GLY A 457 -5.43 9.46 16.70
N GLU A 458 -6.53 10.12 16.34
CA GLU A 458 -6.52 11.44 15.70
C GLU A 458 -5.77 12.48 16.56
N VAL A 459 -6.01 12.57 17.88
CA VAL A 459 -5.21 13.47 18.76
C VAL A 459 -3.73 13.11 18.76
N LEU A 460 -3.41 11.83 18.77
CA LEU A 460 -2.02 11.37 18.71
C LEU A 460 -1.37 11.67 17.35
N ALA A 461 -2.14 11.74 16.25
CA ALA A 461 -1.69 12.14 14.92
C ALA A 461 -1.54 13.67 14.78
N THR A 462 -2.57 14.43 15.11
CA THR A 462 -2.73 15.84 14.73
C THR A 462 -2.69 16.82 15.90
N GLY A 463 -2.84 16.32 17.13
CA GLY A 463 -2.81 17.11 18.36
C GLY A 463 -4.18 17.64 18.79
N HIS A 464 -5.24 17.32 18.05
CA HIS A 464 -6.62 17.70 18.33
C HIS A 464 -7.55 16.52 17.99
N PHE A 465 -8.78 16.51 18.53
CA PHE A 465 -9.79 15.55 18.08
C PHE A 465 -10.33 15.99 16.71
N PHE A 466 -10.98 15.08 15.97
CA PHE A 466 -11.59 15.41 14.67
C PHE A 466 -12.41 16.70 14.75
N GLU A 467 -12.05 17.71 13.93
CA GLU A 467 -12.84 18.92 13.77
C GLU A 467 -14.03 18.62 12.86
N THR A 468 -15.23 18.66 13.42
CA THR A 468 -16.46 18.22 12.75
C THR A 468 -17.38 19.38 12.41
N GLN A 469 -18.15 19.22 11.33
CA GLN A 469 -19.28 20.06 10.97
C GLN A 469 -20.53 19.22 10.67
N ALA A 470 -21.69 19.88 10.58
CA ALA A 470 -22.89 19.24 10.07
C ALA A 470 -22.66 18.78 8.62
N CYS A 471 -23.09 17.56 8.32
CA CYS A 471 -23.11 17.05 6.95
C CYS A 471 -24.14 17.78 6.07
N ASP A 472 -23.91 17.78 4.76
CA ASP A 472 -24.90 18.22 3.79
C ASP A 472 -26.08 17.24 3.67
N ALA A 473 -27.09 17.60 2.86
CA ALA A 473 -28.33 16.85 2.75
C ALA A 473 -28.21 15.46 2.08
N ASP A 474 -27.15 15.22 1.30
CA ASP A 474 -26.91 13.95 0.60
C ASP A 474 -25.86 13.08 1.31
N THR A 475 -25.02 13.65 2.18
CA THR A 475 -23.98 12.93 2.92
C THR A 475 -24.50 12.28 4.22
N GLN A 476 -24.32 10.96 4.35
CA GLN A 476 -24.62 10.22 5.59
C GLN A 476 -23.50 10.43 6.62
N GLY A 477 -23.72 11.34 7.57
CA GLY A 477 -22.81 11.55 8.69
C GLY A 477 -22.89 10.49 9.80
N ARG A 478 -21.93 10.55 10.72
CA ARG A 478 -21.86 9.66 11.90
C ARG A 478 -22.29 10.37 13.18
N PRO A 479 -23.00 9.71 14.12
CA PRO A 479 -23.23 10.27 15.44
C PRO A 479 -21.96 10.20 16.29
N PHE A 480 -21.60 11.28 16.95
CA PHE A 480 -20.45 11.36 17.87
C PHE A 480 -20.95 11.63 19.28
N LYS A 481 -20.21 11.16 20.30
CA LYS A 481 -20.49 11.42 21.71
C LYS A 481 -19.39 12.23 22.36
N SER A 482 -19.76 13.02 23.37
CA SER A 482 -18.81 13.78 24.17
C SER A 482 -18.10 12.86 25.19
N GLY A 483 -16.81 12.65 24.99
CA GLY A 483 -15.94 11.91 25.90
C GLY A 483 -15.90 10.39 25.71
N PHE A 484 -15.17 9.72 26.62
CA PHE A 484 -14.81 8.30 26.50
C PHE A 484 -15.40 7.42 27.62
N PRO A 485 -16.73 7.24 27.69
CA PRO A 485 -17.41 6.65 28.85
C PRO A 485 -17.07 5.18 29.15
N ILE A 486 -16.55 4.42 28.19
CA ILE A 486 -16.16 3.00 28.37
C ILE A 486 -14.62 2.87 28.36
N LEU A 487 -13.94 3.54 27.43
CA LEU A 487 -12.48 3.44 27.26
C LEU A 487 -11.69 4.07 28.41
N GLY A 488 -12.27 5.04 29.13
CA GLY A 488 -11.66 5.70 30.29
C GLY A 488 -11.48 4.83 31.53
N GLU A 489 -11.98 3.58 31.54
CA GLU A 489 -11.79 2.63 32.64
C GLU A 489 -10.59 1.69 32.43
N ILE A 490 -10.12 1.50 31.20
CA ILE A 490 -8.94 0.68 30.90
C ILE A 490 -7.68 1.44 31.39
N PRO A 491 -6.88 0.92 32.34
CA PRO A 491 -5.85 1.70 33.04
C PRO A 491 -4.83 2.41 32.12
N VAL A 492 -4.38 1.72 31.08
CA VAL A 492 -3.40 2.25 30.11
C VAL A 492 -4.00 3.39 29.27
N LEU A 493 -5.22 3.21 28.76
CA LEU A 493 -5.95 4.24 28.01
C LEU A 493 -6.31 5.43 28.90
N LYS A 494 -6.67 5.17 30.16
CA LYS A 494 -6.92 6.20 31.16
C LYS A 494 -5.70 7.07 31.42
N ASP A 495 -4.49 6.49 31.48
CA ASP A 495 -3.26 7.27 31.64
C ASP A 495 -2.94 8.12 30.40
N ILE A 496 -3.20 7.62 29.19
CA ILE A 496 -3.10 8.41 27.94
C ILE A 496 -4.10 9.58 27.97
N LEU A 497 -5.38 9.32 28.28
CA LEU A 497 -6.43 10.33 28.35
C LEU A 497 -6.16 11.38 29.45
N ASN A 498 -5.66 10.96 30.61
CA ASN A 498 -5.23 11.85 31.70
C ASN A 498 -4.02 12.72 31.31
N ALA A 499 -3.07 12.17 30.54
CA ALA A 499 -1.88 12.88 30.09
C ALA A 499 -2.19 13.90 28.98
N VAL A 500 -3.15 13.59 28.11
CA VAL A 500 -3.66 14.51 27.08
C VAL A 500 -4.52 15.61 27.71
N GLY A 501 -5.29 15.30 28.76
CA GLY A 501 -6.04 16.30 29.54
C GLY A 501 -7.23 16.93 28.80
N LEU A 502 -7.63 16.37 27.66
CA LEU A 502 -8.73 16.84 26.83
C LEU A 502 -9.83 15.78 26.75
N ASN A 503 -11.08 16.21 26.88
CA ASN A 503 -12.26 15.39 26.66
C ASN A 503 -13.05 16.03 25.51
N PRO A 504 -13.31 15.33 24.39
CA PRO A 504 -13.96 15.94 23.23
C PRO A 504 -15.37 16.40 23.60
N GLN A 505 -15.80 17.51 22.98
CA GLN A 505 -17.15 18.05 23.11
C GLN A 505 -17.73 18.18 21.71
N TYR A 506 -18.82 17.46 21.45
CA TYR A 506 -19.49 17.36 20.16
C TYR A 506 -20.97 17.70 20.30
N ASP A 507 -21.59 18.23 19.25
CA ASP A 507 -23.04 18.46 19.24
C ASP A 507 -23.77 17.16 18.91
N GLU A 508 -24.10 16.39 19.94
CA GLU A 508 -24.78 15.09 19.84
C GLU A 508 -26.16 15.14 19.15
N ASN A 509 -26.68 16.34 18.82
CA ASN A 509 -27.93 16.54 18.09
C ASN A 509 -27.77 16.52 16.56
N MET A 510 -26.54 16.48 16.03
CA MET A 510 -26.25 16.45 14.59
C MET A 510 -25.43 15.22 14.17
N LEU A 511 -25.44 14.96 12.86
CA LEU A 511 -24.56 13.98 12.23
C LEU A 511 -23.28 14.69 11.76
N HIS A 512 -22.15 14.09 12.10
CA HIS A 512 -20.83 14.69 12.00
C HIS A 512 -20.14 14.26 10.70
N CYS A 513 -19.61 15.25 9.99
CA CYS A 513 -18.70 15.11 8.85
C CYS A 513 -17.40 15.85 9.17
N ASN A 514 -16.30 15.48 8.52
CA ASN A 514 -15.06 16.23 8.65
C ASN A 514 -15.24 17.66 8.13
N LYS A 515 -14.70 18.63 8.86
CA LYS A 515 -14.57 20.04 8.44
C LYS A 515 -13.46 20.24 7.40
N HIS A 516 -12.48 19.33 7.36
CA HIS A 516 -11.35 19.38 6.44
C HIS A 516 -11.63 18.61 5.14
N GLY A 517 -11.38 19.30 4.02
CA GLY A 517 -11.36 18.73 2.67
C GLY A 517 -9.94 18.52 2.15
N LEU A 518 -9.80 18.43 0.83
CA LEU A 518 -8.50 18.29 0.15
C LEU A 518 -7.66 19.57 0.34
N SER A 519 -6.38 19.43 0.64
CA SER A 519 -5.44 20.56 0.77
C SER A 519 -4.77 20.89 -0.58
N GLU A 520 -4.12 22.06 -0.70
CA GLU A 520 -3.26 22.40 -1.86
C GLU A 520 -2.16 21.35 -2.12
N LYS A 521 -1.70 20.63 -1.09
CA LYS A 521 -0.72 19.53 -1.23
C LYS A 521 -1.40 18.26 -1.75
N GLY A 522 -2.64 18.00 -1.33
CA GLY A 522 -3.48 16.93 -1.87
C GLY A 522 -3.85 17.18 -3.34
N VAL A 523 -4.24 18.41 -3.70
CA VAL A 523 -4.47 18.82 -5.10
C VAL A 523 -3.22 18.57 -5.95
N TYR A 524 -2.04 18.91 -5.43
CA TYR A 524 -0.79 18.60 -6.11
C TYR A 524 -0.59 17.10 -6.33
N LEU A 525 -0.72 16.30 -5.26
CA LEU A 525 -0.56 14.85 -5.32
C LEU A 525 -1.53 14.21 -6.32
N VAL A 526 -2.81 14.56 -6.27
CA VAL A 526 -3.86 14.01 -7.13
C VAL A 526 -3.59 14.33 -8.60
N ASN A 527 -3.26 15.59 -8.93
CA ASN A 527 -2.88 15.93 -10.30
C ASN A 527 -1.62 15.16 -10.75
N ARG A 528 -0.63 15.01 -9.88
CA ARG A 528 0.61 14.30 -10.21
C ARG A 528 0.40 12.80 -10.38
N MET A 529 -0.50 12.18 -9.61
CA MET A 529 -0.91 10.78 -9.80
C MET A 529 -1.55 10.60 -11.19
N ILE A 530 -2.45 11.50 -11.60
CA ILE A 530 -3.07 11.49 -12.93
C ILE A 530 -2.00 11.65 -14.04
N ASP A 531 -1.06 12.59 -13.89
CA ASP A 531 0.08 12.76 -14.81
C ASP A 531 0.97 11.51 -14.95
N MET A 532 0.98 10.64 -13.92
CA MET A 532 1.78 9.42 -13.83
C MET A 532 0.97 8.15 -14.15
N GLY A 533 -0.31 8.27 -14.52
CA GLY A 533 -1.19 7.11 -14.76
C GLY A 533 -1.44 6.26 -13.50
N MET A 534 -1.30 6.85 -12.31
CA MET A 534 -1.53 6.17 -11.02
C MET A 534 -2.99 6.22 -10.60
N LEU A 535 -3.45 5.11 -10.03
CA LEU A 535 -4.82 4.92 -9.59
C LEU A 535 -5.03 5.60 -8.22
N ILE A 536 -6.18 6.25 -8.04
CA ILE A 536 -6.53 7.01 -6.85
C ILE A 536 -7.64 6.28 -6.10
N GLU A 537 -7.38 5.88 -4.87
CA GLU A 537 -8.40 5.32 -3.96
C GLU A 537 -9.16 6.48 -3.31
N LEU A 538 -10.50 6.39 -3.32
CA LEU A 538 -11.41 7.37 -2.68
C LEU A 538 -11.94 6.92 -1.32
N ASP A 539 -11.73 5.65 -0.98
CA ASP A 539 -12.06 5.12 0.33
C ASP A 539 -11.27 5.88 1.42
N HIS A 540 -11.83 5.98 2.63
CA HIS A 540 -11.31 6.76 3.77
C HIS A 540 -11.18 8.29 3.60
N MET A 541 -11.40 8.86 2.42
CA MET A 541 -11.51 10.32 2.24
C MET A 541 -12.76 10.89 2.93
N SER A 542 -12.63 12.08 3.54
CA SER A 542 -13.82 12.85 3.90
C SER A 542 -14.68 13.14 2.66
N ALA A 543 -16.00 13.29 2.83
CA ALA A 543 -16.88 13.62 1.71
C ALA A 543 -16.44 14.88 0.95
N GLN A 544 -15.84 15.86 1.62
CA GLN A 544 -15.26 17.06 0.99
C GLN A 544 -13.99 16.73 0.20
N THR A 545 -13.06 15.97 0.79
CA THR A 545 -11.83 15.51 0.11
C THR A 545 -12.17 14.72 -1.15
N ALA A 546 -13.07 13.73 -1.06
CA ALA A 546 -13.55 12.94 -2.20
C ALA A 546 -14.23 13.81 -3.27
N THR A 547 -15.01 14.82 -2.87
CA THR A 547 -15.63 15.77 -3.81
C THR A 547 -14.58 16.52 -4.62
N SER A 548 -13.59 17.11 -3.96
CA SER A 548 -12.50 17.84 -4.63
C SER A 548 -11.61 16.94 -5.51
N VAL A 549 -11.36 15.70 -5.10
CA VAL A 549 -10.68 14.72 -5.97
C VAL A 549 -11.52 14.44 -7.22
N MET A 550 -12.83 14.20 -7.06
CA MET A 550 -13.72 13.96 -8.19
C MET A 550 -13.86 15.19 -9.11
N ASP A 551 -13.78 16.42 -8.57
CA ASP A 551 -13.78 17.65 -9.36
C ASP A 551 -12.54 17.75 -10.27
N ILE A 552 -11.37 17.29 -9.81
CA ILE A 552 -10.15 17.19 -10.62
C ILE A 552 -10.31 16.09 -11.68
N VAL A 553 -10.77 14.92 -11.26
CA VAL A 553 -10.90 13.70 -12.08
C VAL A 553 -11.89 13.90 -13.24
N GLU A 554 -13.04 14.52 -12.98
CA GLU A 554 -14.03 14.83 -14.03
C GLU A 554 -13.51 15.89 -15.02
N GLN A 555 -12.88 16.96 -14.54
CA GLN A 555 -12.32 18.01 -15.40
C GLN A 555 -11.17 17.51 -16.28
N ARG A 556 -10.36 16.56 -15.79
CA ARG A 556 -9.32 15.87 -16.56
C ARG A 556 -9.83 14.64 -17.32
N GLN A 557 -11.12 14.30 -17.22
CA GLN A 557 -11.71 13.11 -17.85
C GLN A 557 -10.95 11.80 -17.51
N TYR A 558 -10.51 11.67 -16.26
CA TYR A 558 -9.70 10.54 -15.80
C TYR A 558 -10.56 9.39 -15.28
N GLY A 559 -10.27 8.16 -15.70
CA GLY A 559 -10.98 6.96 -15.23
C GLY A 559 -10.32 6.21 -14.07
N GLY A 560 -9.08 6.59 -13.69
CA GLY A 560 -8.27 5.85 -12.71
C GLY A 560 -8.63 6.10 -11.25
N VAL A 561 -9.91 6.00 -10.89
CA VAL A 561 -10.42 6.16 -9.52
C VAL A 561 -11.09 4.87 -9.02
N ILE A 562 -10.93 4.58 -7.73
CA ILE A 562 -11.34 3.31 -7.12
C ILE A 562 -12.07 3.57 -5.79
N THR A 563 -13.12 2.78 -5.53
CA THR A 563 -13.52 2.37 -4.17
C THR A 563 -13.35 0.86 -4.13
N SER A 564 -12.44 0.42 -3.28
CA SER A 564 -11.90 -0.94 -3.25
C SER A 564 -12.56 -1.78 -2.16
N HIS A 565 -13.08 -1.14 -1.10
CA HIS A 565 -13.65 -1.82 0.06
C HIS A 565 -14.71 -0.98 0.84
N SER A 566 -15.50 -0.15 0.15
CA SER A 566 -16.68 0.56 0.71
C SER A 566 -16.44 1.54 1.88
N TRP A 567 -15.29 2.20 1.95
CA TRP A 567 -15.02 3.27 2.94
C TRP A 567 -15.18 4.70 2.41
N MET A 568 -15.68 4.89 1.19
CA MET A 568 -16.34 6.12 0.78
C MET A 568 -17.53 6.42 1.71
N THR A 569 -17.78 7.70 2.00
CA THR A 569 -18.95 8.09 2.82
C THR A 569 -20.26 7.71 2.11
N ASP A 570 -21.24 7.18 2.85
CA ASP A 570 -22.56 6.78 2.34
C ASP A 570 -23.48 7.96 1.99
N GLY A 571 -24.53 7.68 1.22
CA GLY A 571 -25.60 8.63 0.92
C GLY A 571 -26.77 8.55 1.90
N THR A 572 -27.46 9.66 2.15
CA THR A 572 -28.62 9.67 3.06
C THR A 572 -29.74 8.75 2.59
N GLN A 573 -30.45 8.13 3.56
CA GLN A 573 -31.55 7.17 3.33
C GLN A 573 -31.11 5.84 2.67
N GLY A 574 -29.85 5.43 2.86
CA GLY A 574 -29.33 4.16 2.32
C GLY A 574 -29.07 4.19 0.80
N ARG A 575 -29.02 5.40 0.22
CA ARG A 575 -28.59 5.65 -1.16
C ARG A 575 -27.07 5.63 -1.23
N LEU A 576 -26.51 5.43 -2.42
CA LEU A 576 -25.09 5.69 -2.67
C LEU A 576 -24.84 7.20 -2.70
N HIS A 577 -23.67 7.63 -2.21
CA HIS A 577 -23.27 9.03 -2.16
C HIS A 577 -23.02 9.61 -3.56
N PRO A 578 -23.31 10.90 -3.82
CA PRO A 578 -23.03 11.53 -5.11
C PRO A 578 -21.64 11.26 -5.67
N ASN A 579 -20.59 11.20 -4.86
CA ASN A 579 -19.23 10.90 -5.33
C ASN A 579 -19.07 9.46 -5.86
N THR A 580 -19.77 8.47 -5.29
CA THR A 580 -19.81 7.10 -5.83
C THR A 580 -20.53 7.07 -7.19
N LEU A 581 -21.61 7.85 -7.36
CA LEU A 581 -22.29 8.01 -8.64
C LEU A 581 -21.39 8.70 -9.69
N ARG A 582 -20.55 9.65 -9.28
CA ARG A 582 -19.55 10.31 -10.14
C ARG A 582 -18.44 9.34 -10.55
N LEU A 583 -17.90 8.56 -9.61
CA LEU A 583 -16.90 7.51 -9.87
C LEU A 583 -17.38 6.53 -10.95
N ALA A 584 -18.61 6.03 -10.83
CA ALA A 584 -19.19 5.13 -11.84
C ALA A 584 -19.25 5.79 -13.23
N LYS A 585 -19.66 7.05 -13.31
CA LYS A 585 -19.80 7.79 -14.59
C LYS A 585 -18.48 8.07 -15.30
N VAL A 586 -17.39 8.31 -14.57
CA VAL A 586 -16.04 8.47 -15.19
C VAL A 586 -15.40 7.13 -15.56
N GLY A 587 -16.01 6.01 -15.18
CA GLY A 587 -15.48 4.67 -15.41
C GLY A 587 -14.40 4.26 -14.42
N GLY A 588 -14.53 4.70 -13.17
CA GLY A 588 -13.78 4.13 -12.05
C GLY A 588 -14.18 2.69 -11.75
N PHE A 589 -13.43 2.06 -10.86
CA PHE A 589 -13.69 0.69 -10.42
C PHE A 589 -14.35 0.67 -9.03
N MET A 590 -15.27 -0.27 -8.83
CA MET A 590 -16.01 -0.46 -7.58
C MET A 590 -15.90 -1.91 -7.12
N ALA A 591 -15.54 -2.08 -5.86
CA ALA A 591 -15.59 -3.34 -5.15
C ALA A 591 -16.19 -3.08 -3.75
N PRO A 592 -17.25 -3.81 -3.35
CA PRO A 592 -17.78 -3.70 -2.01
C PRO A 592 -16.88 -4.40 -1.00
N TYR A 593 -16.96 -3.97 0.25
CA TYR A 593 -16.39 -4.71 1.37
C TYR A 593 -16.91 -6.16 1.38
N ASN A 594 -16.01 -7.13 1.58
CA ASN A 594 -16.34 -8.54 1.53
C ASN A 594 -17.29 -8.96 2.67
N SER A 595 -18.24 -9.83 2.35
CA SER A 595 -19.22 -10.34 3.32
C SER A 595 -19.77 -11.68 2.84
N ASN A 596 -20.60 -12.36 3.65
CA ASN A 596 -21.23 -13.60 3.20
C ASN A 596 -22.10 -13.36 1.94
N ALA A 597 -22.34 -14.41 1.13
CA ALA A 597 -22.91 -14.23 -0.21
C ALA A 597 -24.25 -13.46 -0.19
N ASN A 598 -25.10 -13.66 0.83
CA ASN A 598 -26.40 -12.98 0.94
C ASN A 598 -26.26 -11.44 1.01
N HIS A 599 -25.27 -10.94 1.75
CA HIS A 599 -24.98 -9.50 1.87
C HIS A 599 -24.19 -8.98 0.67
N LEU A 600 -23.19 -9.74 0.22
CA LEU A 600 -22.31 -9.36 -0.89
C LEU A 600 -23.10 -9.14 -2.18
N GLY A 601 -24.07 -10.01 -2.50
CA GLY A 601 -24.91 -9.88 -3.69
C GLY A 601 -25.70 -8.57 -3.73
N GLY A 602 -26.30 -8.18 -2.60
CA GLY A 602 -27.02 -6.90 -2.50
C GLY A 602 -26.13 -5.67 -2.67
N SER A 603 -24.85 -5.76 -2.33
CA SER A 603 -23.87 -4.69 -2.56
C SER A 603 -23.38 -4.66 -4.01
N ILE A 604 -23.09 -5.82 -4.61
CA ILE A 604 -22.70 -5.93 -6.02
C ILE A 604 -23.82 -5.41 -6.94
N ASP A 605 -25.08 -5.79 -6.67
CA ASP A 605 -26.22 -5.38 -7.49
C ASP A 605 -26.44 -3.86 -7.48
N LYS A 606 -26.15 -3.16 -6.37
CA LYS A 606 -26.19 -1.68 -6.30
C LYS A 606 -25.17 -1.04 -7.25
N TYR A 607 -23.94 -1.55 -7.30
CA TYR A 607 -22.92 -1.03 -8.21
C TYR A 607 -23.19 -1.44 -9.66
N LEU A 608 -23.70 -2.65 -9.92
CA LEU A 608 -24.10 -3.06 -11.27
C LEU A 608 -25.20 -2.18 -11.87
N GLN A 609 -26.17 -1.74 -11.06
CA GLN A 609 -27.20 -0.81 -11.50
C GLN A 609 -26.59 0.54 -11.94
N LEU A 610 -25.53 1.03 -11.28
CA LEU A 610 -24.82 2.22 -11.73
C LEU A 610 -24.04 1.98 -13.03
N ILE A 611 -23.35 0.85 -13.15
CA ILE A 611 -22.51 0.54 -14.34
C ILE A 611 -23.38 0.28 -15.58
N ALA A 612 -24.59 -0.25 -15.42
CA ALA A 612 -25.51 -0.57 -16.52
C ALA A 612 -25.89 0.65 -17.40
N ASP A 613 -25.85 1.86 -16.85
CA ASP A 613 -26.09 3.13 -17.57
C ASP A 613 -24.81 3.73 -18.20
N THR A 614 -23.69 3.01 -18.19
CA THR A 614 -22.37 3.47 -18.66
C THR A 614 -21.85 2.61 -19.84
N PRO A 615 -20.85 3.08 -20.62
CA PRO A 615 -20.23 2.27 -21.68
C PRO A 615 -19.18 1.27 -21.18
N PHE A 616 -18.98 1.15 -19.86
CA PHE A 616 -17.92 0.32 -19.28
C PHE A 616 -18.38 -1.12 -19.05
N LEU A 617 -17.42 -2.07 -19.00
CA LEU A 617 -17.72 -3.47 -18.75
C LEU A 617 -18.40 -3.64 -17.37
N PRO A 618 -19.54 -4.33 -17.26
CA PRO A 618 -20.16 -4.64 -15.97
C PRO A 618 -19.35 -5.69 -15.23
N GLY A 619 -18.31 -5.23 -14.52
CA GLY A 619 -17.50 -5.99 -13.59
C GLY A 619 -17.40 -5.25 -12.27
N VAL A 620 -17.65 -5.96 -11.17
CA VAL A 620 -17.60 -5.45 -9.79
C VAL A 620 -16.78 -6.45 -8.99
N GLY A 621 -15.71 -5.99 -8.33
CA GLY A 621 -14.84 -6.87 -7.56
C GLY A 621 -15.42 -7.24 -6.19
N LEU A 622 -14.55 -7.61 -5.28
CA LEU A 622 -14.74 -7.48 -3.83
C LEU A 622 -13.42 -6.98 -3.23
N GLY A 623 -13.46 -6.35 -2.06
CA GLY A 623 -12.27 -6.06 -1.26
C GLY A 623 -12.32 -6.89 0.01
N THR A 624 -11.41 -7.86 0.18
CA THR A 624 -11.41 -8.65 1.42
C THR A 624 -10.97 -7.86 2.64
N ASP A 625 -10.08 -6.88 2.47
CA ASP A 625 -9.46 -6.14 3.58
C ASP A 625 -8.86 -7.10 4.64
N MET A 626 -8.43 -8.28 4.18
CA MET A 626 -7.98 -9.30 5.10
C MET A 626 -6.68 -8.86 5.75
N SER A 627 -6.66 -8.92 7.08
CA SER A 627 -5.57 -8.39 7.92
C SER A 627 -5.42 -6.85 7.93
N GLY A 628 -6.43 -6.07 7.47
CA GLY A 628 -6.48 -4.61 7.57
C GLY A 628 -7.27 -4.05 8.77
N LEU A 629 -7.46 -4.88 9.80
CA LEU A 629 -8.35 -4.65 10.96
C LEU A 629 -9.86 -4.77 10.64
N GLY A 630 -10.19 -5.58 9.62
CA GLY A 630 -11.56 -5.84 9.21
C GLY A 630 -11.98 -7.33 9.33
N ALA A 631 -13.22 -7.56 9.77
CA ALA A 631 -13.78 -8.90 9.90
C ALA A 631 -14.12 -9.50 8.53
N GLN A 632 -13.91 -10.80 8.38
CA GLN A 632 -14.07 -11.52 7.12
C GLN A 632 -15.46 -12.14 6.99
N ALA A 633 -15.81 -12.58 5.78
CA ALA A 633 -17.09 -13.21 5.49
C ALA A 633 -17.33 -14.45 6.38
N GLY A 634 -18.14 -14.31 7.43
CA GLY A 634 -18.59 -15.43 8.26
C GLY A 634 -19.50 -16.41 7.51
N PRO A 635 -19.86 -17.54 8.14
CA PRO A 635 -20.88 -18.45 7.60
C PRO A 635 -22.19 -17.71 7.26
N ARG A 636 -22.94 -18.20 6.27
CA ARG A 636 -24.32 -17.75 6.04
C ARG A 636 -25.25 -18.25 7.15
N ASP A 637 -26.20 -17.43 7.57
CA ASP A 637 -27.22 -17.78 8.58
C ASP A 637 -28.01 -19.05 8.22
N ASP A 638 -28.19 -19.33 6.92
CA ASP A 638 -28.92 -20.48 6.41
C ASP A 638 -28.03 -21.70 6.10
N ALA A 639 -26.71 -21.64 6.34
CA ALA A 639 -25.76 -22.73 6.04
C ALA A 639 -26.10 -24.05 6.76
N ALA A 640 -26.77 -24.02 7.91
CA ALA A 640 -27.25 -25.24 8.57
C ALA A 640 -28.34 -26.00 7.79
N THR A 641 -29.04 -25.31 6.87
CA THR A 641 -30.13 -25.87 6.03
C THR A 641 -29.81 -25.89 4.53
N ASN A 642 -28.89 -25.04 4.09
CA ASN A 642 -28.44 -24.86 2.72
C ASN A 642 -26.90 -24.70 2.69
N PRO A 643 -26.12 -25.72 3.12
CA PRO A 643 -24.66 -25.63 3.16
C PRO A 643 -24.02 -25.78 1.79
N LEU A 644 -22.87 -25.11 1.60
CA LEU A 644 -21.92 -25.42 0.55
C LEU A 644 -21.51 -26.90 0.65
N GLN A 645 -21.64 -27.62 -0.46
CA GLN A 645 -21.32 -29.05 -0.53
C GLN A 645 -19.85 -29.28 -0.87
N TYR A 646 -19.28 -30.34 -0.27
CA TYR A 646 -17.90 -30.77 -0.52
C TYR A 646 -17.87 -32.23 -1.00
N PRO A 647 -17.03 -32.57 -2.01
CA PRO A 647 -16.27 -31.64 -2.84
C PRO A 647 -17.14 -30.80 -3.77
N PHE A 648 -16.61 -29.64 -4.16
CA PHE A 648 -17.15 -28.81 -5.25
C PHE A 648 -16.16 -28.69 -6.41
N VAL A 649 -16.64 -28.22 -7.56
CA VAL A 649 -15.81 -27.98 -8.76
C VAL A 649 -15.96 -26.53 -9.20
N SER A 650 -14.85 -25.78 -9.23
CA SER A 650 -14.84 -24.38 -9.65
C SER A 650 -15.23 -24.23 -11.13
N GLU A 651 -15.45 -22.99 -11.58
CA GLU A 651 -15.73 -22.73 -13.00
C GLU A 651 -14.61 -23.23 -13.93
N PHE A 652 -13.36 -23.25 -13.43
CA PHE A 652 -12.17 -23.71 -14.16
C PHE A 652 -11.98 -25.23 -14.13
N GLY A 653 -12.95 -26.01 -13.63
CA GLY A 653 -12.89 -27.47 -13.62
C GLY A 653 -11.97 -28.08 -12.55
N ILE A 654 -11.54 -27.29 -11.57
CA ILE A 654 -10.69 -27.74 -10.45
C ILE A 654 -11.59 -28.19 -9.30
N GLN A 655 -11.40 -29.41 -8.82
CA GLN A 655 -12.11 -29.97 -7.66
C GLN A 655 -11.44 -29.50 -6.36
N PHE A 656 -12.24 -29.04 -5.41
CA PHE A 656 -11.81 -28.63 -4.07
C PHE A 656 -12.47 -29.50 -3.00
N GLU A 657 -11.66 -29.97 -2.06
CA GLU A 657 -12.10 -30.51 -0.77
C GLU A 657 -12.06 -29.40 0.30
N ARG A 658 -12.54 -29.72 1.51
CA ARG A 658 -12.30 -28.87 2.71
C ARG A 658 -10.81 -28.58 2.88
N GLN A 659 -10.47 -27.37 3.29
CA GLN A 659 -9.08 -26.98 3.47
C GLN A 659 -8.49 -27.64 4.73
N VAL A 660 -7.23 -28.11 4.65
CA VAL A 660 -6.50 -28.72 5.75
C VAL A 660 -5.21 -27.94 6.02
N SER A 661 -5.08 -27.39 7.23
CA SER A 661 -3.84 -26.77 7.71
C SER A 661 -3.32 -27.53 8.91
N GLY A 662 -2.39 -28.45 8.67
CA GLY A 662 -1.84 -29.32 9.71
C GLY A 662 -2.90 -30.31 10.22
N ASN A 663 -3.26 -30.19 11.49
CA ASN A 663 -4.26 -31.03 12.15
C ASN A 663 -5.69 -30.46 12.06
N ARG A 664 -5.87 -29.19 11.63
CA ARG A 664 -7.20 -28.56 11.50
C ARG A 664 -7.74 -28.70 10.09
N VAL A 665 -8.99 -29.15 10.00
CA VAL A 665 -9.83 -29.09 8.80
C VAL A 665 -10.75 -27.88 8.95
N PHE A 666 -10.82 -27.02 7.94
CA PHE A 666 -11.74 -25.88 7.88
C PHE A 666 -12.96 -26.21 7.02
N ASP A 667 -14.14 -25.86 7.50
CA ASP A 667 -15.43 -26.00 6.82
C ASP A 667 -16.06 -24.61 6.66
N PHE A 668 -16.24 -24.15 5.42
CA PHE A 668 -16.79 -22.80 5.16
C PHE A 668 -18.15 -22.56 5.83
N ASN A 669 -18.95 -23.63 6.04
CA ASN A 669 -20.26 -23.56 6.68
C ASN A 669 -20.21 -23.34 8.20
N GLN A 670 -19.02 -23.41 8.82
CA GLN A 670 -18.80 -23.26 10.27
C GLN A 670 -17.74 -22.20 10.57
N ASP A 671 -16.63 -22.22 9.85
CA ASP A 671 -15.49 -21.32 10.03
C ASP A 671 -15.62 -20.01 9.24
N GLY A 672 -16.44 -19.99 8.19
CA GLY A 672 -16.49 -18.91 7.21
C GLY A 672 -15.16 -18.75 6.45
N MET A 673 -14.86 -17.52 6.05
CA MET A 673 -13.59 -17.14 5.43
C MET A 673 -12.48 -16.92 6.47
N ALA A 674 -12.19 -17.97 7.27
CA ALA A 674 -11.23 -17.93 8.37
C ALA A 674 -9.80 -17.52 7.96
N HIS A 675 -9.39 -17.88 6.74
CA HIS A 675 -8.11 -17.48 6.15
C HIS A 675 -8.27 -17.32 4.64
N TYR A 676 -7.33 -16.66 3.96
CA TYR A 676 -7.44 -16.29 2.55
C TYR A 676 -7.72 -17.47 1.60
N GLY A 677 -7.27 -18.68 1.96
CA GLY A 677 -7.50 -19.89 1.19
C GLY A 677 -8.96 -20.31 1.08
N MET A 678 -9.83 -19.80 1.96
CA MET A 678 -11.28 -20.02 1.92
C MET A 678 -11.98 -19.17 0.85
N LEU A 679 -11.28 -18.26 0.16
CA LEU A 679 -11.85 -17.47 -0.93
C LEU A 679 -12.35 -18.35 -2.09
N ALA A 680 -11.78 -19.54 -2.31
CA ALA A 680 -12.29 -20.46 -3.32
C ALA A 680 -13.65 -21.09 -2.92
N ASP A 681 -13.86 -21.39 -1.64
CA ASP A 681 -15.14 -21.87 -1.10
C ASP A 681 -16.17 -20.74 -1.14
N HIS A 682 -15.77 -19.53 -0.74
CA HIS A 682 -16.61 -18.34 -0.80
C HIS A 682 -17.04 -18.03 -2.25
N LEU A 683 -16.13 -18.10 -3.23
CA LEU A 683 -16.45 -17.92 -4.65
C LEU A 683 -17.44 -18.99 -5.16
N GLN A 684 -17.36 -20.23 -4.67
CA GLN A 684 -18.34 -21.26 -5.03
C GLN A 684 -19.68 -21.05 -4.32
N ASP A 685 -19.69 -20.65 -3.05
CA ASP A 685 -20.92 -20.30 -2.33
C ASP A 685 -21.65 -19.13 -2.99
N VAL A 686 -20.91 -18.08 -3.37
CA VAL A 686 -21.37 -16.97 -4.21
C VAL A 686 -21.92 -17.48 -5.54
N ARG A 687 -21.26 -18.43 -6.22
CA ARG A 687 -21.77 -19.00 -7.49
C ARG A 687 -23.08 -19.76 -7.31
N GLU A 688 -23.26 -20.47 -6.19
CA GLU A 688 -24.44 -21.27 -5.90
C GLU A 688 -25.62 -20.40 -5.42
N GLN A 689 -25.38 -19.37 -4.61
CA GLN A 689 -26.43 -18.49 -4.08
C GLN A 689 -26.75 -17.29 -5.00
N LEU A 690 -25.75 -16.70 -5.68
CA LEU A 690 -25.86 -15.46 -6.46
C LEU A 690 -25.79 -15.72 -7.97
N GLY A 691 -26.67 -16.57 -8.48
CA GLY A 691 -26.74 -16.87 -9.91
C GLY A 691 -27.08 -15.65 -10.80
N GLY A 692 -26.77 -15.73 -12.08
CA GLY A 692 -27.11 -14.70 -13.06
C GLY A 692 -26.08 -13.57 -13.16
N SER A 693 -26.54 -12.33 -13.25
CA SER A 693 -25.69 -11.16 -13.52
C SER A 693 -24.67 -10.84 -12.42
N THR A 694 -24.98 -11.17 -11.17
CA THR A 694 -24.16 -10.85 -10.00
C THR A 694 -22.86 -11.65 -9.98
N TYR A 695 -22.92 -12.97 -10.20
CA TYR A 695 -21.73 -13.82 -10.38
C TYR A 695 -20.95 -13.45 -11.65
N GLU A 696 -21.64 -13.16 -12.76
CA GLU A 696 -20.97 -12.74 -14.00
C GLU A 696 -20.18 -11.44 -13.83
N ALA A 697 -20.72 -10.47 -13.09
CA ALA A 697 -19.99 -9.25 -12.75
C ALA A 697 -18.74 -9.53 -11.91
N LEU A 698 -18.84 -10.43 -10.94
CA LEU A 698 -17.71 -10.81 -10.10
C LEU A 698 -16.62 -11.53 -10.92
N MET A 699 -17.01 -12.37 -11.87
CA MET A 699 -16.07 -13.08 -12.76
C MET A 699 -15.58 -12.26 -13.96
N ASN A 700 -16.19 -11.10 -14.24
CA ASN A 700 -15.68 -10.10 -15.19
C ASN A 700 -14.87 -8.98 -14.51
N SER A 701 -14.76 -9.01 -13.18
CA SER A 701 -14.16 -7.93 -12.38
C SER A 701 -12.68 -7.69 -12.70
N ALA A 702 -11.89 -8.74 -12.91
CA ALA A 702 -10.48 -8.60 -13.27
C ALA A 702 -10.29 -7.89 -14.62
N GLU A 703 -11.12 -8.19 -15.63
CA GLU A 703 -11.09 -7.47 -16.91
C GLU A 703 -11.55 -6.02 -16.76
N ALA A 704 -12.61 -5.76 -16.00
CA ALA A 704 -13.11 -4.39 -15.78
C ALA A 704 -12.05 -3.51 -15.08
N TYR A 705 -11.32 -4.08 -14.12
CA TYR A 705 -10.18 -3.43 -13.47
C TYR A 705 -9.04 -3.16 -14.45
N LEU A 706 -8.64 -4.15 -15.25
CA LEU A 706 -7.59 -4.00 -16.25
C LEU A 706 -7.93 -2.91 -17.27
N GLN A 707 -9.16 -2.89 -17.79
CA GLN A 707 -9.61 -1.85 -18.73
C GLN A 707 -9.62 -0.45 -18.09
N MET A 708 -9.95 -0.33 -16.81
CA MET A 708 -9.86 0.94 -16.07
C MET A 708 -8.40 1.38 -15.94
N TRP A 709 -7.51 0.47 -15.58
CA TRP A 709 -6.07 0.75 -15.46
C TRP A 709 -5.41 1.08 -16.80
N GLU A 710 -5.84 0.44 -17.90
CA GLU A 710 -5.42 0.78 -19.26
C GLU A 710 -5.85 2.20 -19.65
N ARG A 711 -7.08 2.63 -19.30
CA ARG A 711 -7.51 4.04 -19.50
C ARG A 711 -6.67 5.01 -18.67
N ALA A 712 -6.31 4.64 -17.44
CA ALA A 712 -5.47 5.44 -16.57
C ALA A 712 -4.04 5.60 -17.12
N GLU A 713 -3.39 4.52 -17.54
CA GLU A 713 -2.03 4.55 -18.13
C GLU A 713 -2.02 5.18 -19.55
N ALA A 714 -3.13 5.11 -20.29
CA ALA A 714 -3.28 5.77 -21.59
C ALA A 714 -3.59 7.28 -21.51
N HIS A 715 -3.83 7.83 -20.31
CA HIS A 715 -4.19 9.23 -20.13
C HIS A 715 -3.04 10.20 -20.46
N ARG A 716 -3.32 11.31 -21.16
CA ARG A 716 -2.30 12.25 -21.68
C ARG A 716 -2.64 13.73 -21.49
N ASP A 717 -3.70 14.07 -20.76
CA ASP A 717 -3.92 15.47 -20.40
C ASP A 717 -2.88 15.87 -19.33
N GLU A 718 -2.33 17.07 -19.45
CA GLU A 718 -1.36 17.67 -18.52
C GLU A 718 -1.96 18.88 -17.78
N ALA A 719 -3.29 19.08 -17.90
CA ALA A 719 -3.98 20.16 -17.21
C ALA A 719 -3.88 20.03 -15.68
N TYR A 720 -3.35 21.06 -15.04
CA TYR A 720 -3.40 21.18 -13.58
C TYR A 720 -4.73 21.80 -13.15
N ILE A 721 -5.58 21.01 -12.51
CA ILE A 721 -6.87 21.46 -11.96
C ILE A 721 -6.72 21.73 -10.47
N ASN A 722 -7.03 22.94 -10.03
CA ASN A 722 -7.24 23.25 -8.61
C ASN A 722 -8.74 23.46 -8.37
N PRO A 723 -9.45 22.55 -7.67
CA PRO A 723 -10.87 22.69 -7.37
C PRO A 723 -11.12 23.58 -6.15
N LEU A 724 -10.08 23.94 -5.39
CA LEU A 724 -10.22 24.69 -4.16
C LEU A 724 -10.57 26.16 -4.44
N PRO A 725 -11.35 26.82 -3.58
CA PRO A 725 -11.65 28.24 -3.72
C PRO A 725 -10.37 29.06 -3.81
N THR A 726 -10.20 29.80 -4.91
CA THR A 726 -9.04 30.69 -5.05
C THR A 726 -9.18 31.85 -4.08
N TYR A 727 -8.37 31.84 -3.03
CA TYR A 727 -8.25 32.95 -2.09
C TYR A 727 -7.19 33.95 -2.56
N VAL A 728 -7.53 35.23 -2.43
CA VAL A 728 -6.70 36.38 -2.77
C VAL A 728 -6.59 37.32 -1.58
N ARG A 729 -5.44 37.97 -1.41
CA ARG A 729 -5.32 39.20 -0.62
C ARG A 729 -5.70 40.38 -1.51
N ILE A 730 -6.62 41.24 -1.06
CA ILE A 730 -7.01 42.46 -1.80
C ILE A 730 -6.08 43.59 -1.39
N VAL A 731 -5.03 43.86 -2.17
CA VAL A 731 -3.96 44.80 -1.79
C VAL A 731 -4.15 46.18 -2.40
N ASN A 732 -4.13 47.22 -1.58
CA ASN A 732 -4.21 48.61 -2.02
C ASN A 732 -2.87 49.09 -2.63
N ARG A 733 -2.90 49.73 -3.80
CA ARG A 733 -1.67 50.17 -4.48
C ARG A 733 -1.06 51.46 -3.93
N ALA A 734 -1.73 52.21 -3.06
CA ALA A 734 -1.16 53.41 -2.43
C ALA A 734 -0.40 53.14 -1.13
N SER A 735 -0.71 52.03 -0.45
CA SER A 735 -0.14 51.65 0.86
C SER A 735 0.60 50.31 0.87
N ASP A 736 0.37 49.45 -0.14
CA ASP A 736 0.79 48.03 -0.17
C ASP A 736 0.21 47.16 0.97
N LYS A 737 -0.89 47.64 1.58
CA LYS A 737 -1.64 46.99 2.66
C LYS A 737 -2.87 46.24 2.15
N CYS A 738 -3.31 45.26 2.92
CA CYS A 738 -4.40 44.34 2.59
C CYS A 738 -5.73 44.85 3.14
N MET A 739 -6.84 44.57 2.42
CA MET A 739 -8.18 44.61 3.03
C MET A 739 -8.27 43.51 4.09
N ASP A 740 -8.59 43.95 5.30
CA ASP A 740 -8.50 43.22 6.56
C ASP A 740 -9.79 43.43 7.35
N ILE A 741 -10.14 42.49 8.23
CA ILE A 741 -11.31 42.55 9.09
C ILE A 741 -10.80 42.48 10.54
N PRO A 742 -10.97 43.55 11.34
CA PRO A 742 -10.30 43.65 12.64
C PRO A 742 -10.54 42.43 13.54
N GLY A 743 -9.46 41.93 14.15
CA GLY A 743 -9.52 40.89 15.17
C GLY A 743 -9.09 39.48 14.74
N ASN A 744 -8.39 39.31 13.61
CA ASN A 744 -7.87 38.00 13.17
C ASN A 744 -8.96 36.91 13.06
N GLY A 745 -10.16 37.34 12.64
CA GLY A 745 -11.32 36.47 12.45
C GLY A 745 -12.07 36.01 13.71
N SER A 746 -11.66 36.40 14.93
CA SER A 746 -12.25 35.83 16.17
C SER A 746 -13.68 36.30 16.49
N ASP A 747 -14.06 37.51 16.06
CA ASP A 747 -15.32 38.17 16.44
C ASP A 747 -16.07 38.79 15.24
N MET A 748 -16.04 38.12 14.08
CA MET A 748 -16.67 38.62 12.85
C MET A 748 -18.20 38.53 12.89
N VAL A 749 -18.89 39.66 12.73
CA VAL A 749 -20.36 39.77 12.68
C VAL A 749 -20.83 40.69 11.56
N ASN A 750 -22.13 40.66 11.25
CA ASN A 750 -22.75 41.57 10.28
C ASN A 750 -22.51 43.04 10.68
N GLY A 751 -21.85 43.80 9.82
CA GLY A 751 -21.50 45.20 10.02
C GLY A 751 -20.09 45.45 10.58
N THR A 752 -19.24 44.45 10.75
CA THR A 752 -17.82 44.68 11.07
C THR A 752 -17.14 45.40 9.89
N ASP A 753 -16.49 46.54 10.17
CA ASP A 753 -15.78 47.35 9.18
C ASP A 753 -14.64 46.59 8.48
N VAL A 754 -14.38 46.94 7.22
CA VAL A 754 -13.16 46.55 6.51
C VAL A 754 -12.12 47.67 6.60
N ILE A 755 -10.90 47.31 7.00
CA ILE A 755 -9.78 48.23 7.18
C ILE A 755 -8.60 47.86 6.26
N LEU A 756 -7.61 48.73 6.20
CA LEU A 756 -6.27 48.36 5.76
C LEU A 756 -5.44 47.87 6.93
N TYR A 757 -4.74 46.75 6.73
CA TYR A 757 -3.70 46.27 7.64
C TYR A 757 -2.48 45.74 6.88
N ASP A 758 -1.36 45.55 7.57
CA ASP A 758 -0.18 44.92 6.97
C ASP A 758 -0.52 43.51 6.46
N CYS A 759 -0.04 43.18 5.25
CA CYS A 759 -0.36 41.91 4.62
C CYS A 759 0.36 40.76 5.33
N GLU A 760 -0.34 40.07 6.23
CA GLU A 760 0.19 39.00 7.04
C GLU A 760 0.05 37.64 6.35
N ARG A 761 1.04 36.75 6.57
CA ARG A 761 1.10 35.44 5.90
C ARG A 761 -0.02 34.51 6.34
N ASP A 762 -0.34 34.50 7.63
CA ASP A 762 -1.18 33.46 8.23
C ASP A 762 -2.56 33.98 8.68
N ALA A 763 -2.82 35.29 8.54
CA ALA A 763 -4.12 35.95 8.69
C ALA A 763 -5.17 35.37 7.71
N TRP A 764 -6.33 34.94 8.23
CA TRP A 764 -7.43 34.34 7.43
C TRP A 764 -8.51 35.36 7.04
N ASP A 765 -8.75 36.32 7.92
CA ASP A 765 -9.53 37.55 7.73
C ASP A 765 -9.04 38.43 6.57
N GLN A 766 -7.75 38.38 6.23
CA GLN A 766 -7.19 39.07 5.05
C GLN A 766 -7.39 38.33 3.71
N ARG A 767 -8.00 37.13 3.72
CA ARG A 767 -8.11 36.26 2.55
C ARG A 767 -9.55 36.23 2.06
N TRP A 768 -9.72 36.61 0.79
CA TRP A 768 -11.03 36.77 0.16
C TRP A 768 -11.16 35.81 -1.03
N SER A 769 -12.31 35.19 -1.24
CA SER A 769 -12.62 34.48 -2.49
C SER A 769 -13.58 35.31 -3.32
N PHE A 770 -13.31 35.45 -4.62
CA PHE A 770 -14.18 36.21 -5.54
C PHE A 770 -14.97 35.25 -6.42
N ASP A 771 -16.27 35.16 -6.16
CA ASP A 771 -17.22 34.46 -7.01
C ASP A 771 -17.62 35.40 -8.16
N ALA A 772 -17.10 35.14 -9.36
CA ALA A 772 -17.32 36.00 -10.52
C ALA A 772 -18.75 35.91 -11.08
N ASP A 773 -19.44 34.79 -10.88
CA ASP A 773 -20.83 34.58 -11.34
C ASP A 773 -21.81 35.31 -10.43
N LYS A 774 -21.58 35.27 -9.10
CA LYS A 774 -22.36 36.03 -8.11
C LYS A 774 -21.89 37.50 -7.97
N ARG A 775 -20.69 37.83 -8.45
CA ARG A 775 -19.98 39.11 -8.27
C ARG A 775 -19.70 39.44 -6.80
N MET A 776 -19.48 38.44 -5.94
CA MET A 776 -19.33 38.61 -4.49
C MET A 776 -17.91 38.26 -4.01
N PHE A 777 -17.42 38.98 -3.01
CA PHE A 777 -16.19 38.63 -2.28
C PHE A 777 -16.56 38.03 -0.92
N SER A 778 -16.36 36.73 -0.70
CA SER A 778 -16.52 36.07 0.61
C SER A 778 -15.19 36.00 1.37
N ASN A 779 -15.23 35.98 2.71
CA ASN A 779 -14.03 35.94 3.53
C ASN A 779 -13.63 34.51 3.94
N LYS A 780 -12.33 34.20 4.09
CA LYS A 780 -11.89 32.86 4.49
C LYS A 780 -12.11 32.54 5.96
N ALA A 781 -11.99 33.52 6.86
CA ALA A 781 -12.21 33.30 8.29
C ALA A 781 -13.68 32.99 8.59
N ASN A 782 -14.62 33.57 7.83
CA ASN A 782 -16.02 33.16 7.82
C ASN A 782 -16.61 33.24 6.40
N PRO A 783 -16.68 32.10 5.67
CA PRO A 783 -17.21 32.06 4.29
C PRO A 783 -18.68 32.43 4.13
N SER A 784 -19.44 32.50 5.23
CA SER A 784 -20.83 32.99 5.23
C SER A 784 -20.92 34.51 5.21
N LEU A 785 -19.79 35.23 5.39
CA LEU A 785 -19.71 36.68 5.38
C LEU A 785 -19.00 37.19 4.11
N CYS A 786 -19.62 38.17 3.46
CA CYS A 786 -19.25 38.75 2.19
C CYS A 786 -19.04 40.28 2.32
N LEU A 787 -18.21 40.83 1.45
CA LEU A 787 -17.94 42.27 1.34
C LEU A 787 -19.23 43.01 0.95
N ASP A 788 -19.75 43.84 1.84
CA ASP A 788 -21.03 44.52 1.71
C ASP A 788 -20.85 46.04 1.80
N ASN A 789 -21.54 46.77 0.92
CA ASN A 789 -21.45 48.22 0.79
C ASN A 789 -22.57 48.96 1.56
N ARG A 790 -23.38 48.23 2.33
CA ARG A 790 -24.58 48.64 3.09
C ARG A 790 -25.66 49.38 2.29
N GLY A 791 -25.63 49.30 0.95
CA GLY A 791 -26.44 50.13 0.05
C GLY A 791 -25.97 51.60 0.01
N GLN A 792 -24.79 51.90 0.56
CA GLN A 792 -24.22 53.24 0.68
C GLN A 792 -23.33 53.59 -0.52
N ALA A 793 -23.85 53.44 -1.74
CA ALA A 793 -23.11 53.79 -2.96
C ALA A 793 -23.02 55.32 -3.15
N TYR A 794 -22.21 55.98 -2.32
CA TYR A 794 -21.91 57.41 -2.34
C TYR A 794 -20.54 57.71 -1.70
N ASN A 795 -20.05 58.95 -1.79
CA ASN A 795 -18.81 59.38 -1.12
C ASN A 795 -18.96 59.34 0.40
N GLU A 796 -18.00 58.75 1.12
CA GLU A 796 -18.07 58.49 2.58
C GLU A 796 -18.97 57.28 2.95
N GLY A 797 -19.40 56.48 1.97
CA GLY A 797 -20.11 55.23 2.21
C GLY A 797 -19.19 54.13 2.78
N GLU A 798 -19.70 53.35 3.73
CA GLU A 798 -18.96 52.28 4.42
C GLU A 798 -18.70 51.06 3.50
N ILE A 799 -17.66 50.28 3.82
CA ILE A 799 -17.51 48.89 3.37
C ILE A 799 -17.30 48.01 4.60
N VAL A 800 -18.17 47.02 4.76
CA VAL A 800 -18.23 46.12 5.91
C VAL A 800 -18.26 44.66 5.43
N VAL A 801 -18.36 43.71 6.35
CA VAL A 801 -18.84 42.36 6.04
C VAL A 801 -20.28 42.13 6.49
N TRP A 802 -21.01 41.35 5.70
CA TRP A 802 -22.39 40.95 5.96
C TRP A 802 -22.69 39.55 5.43
N GLU A 803 -23.68 38.87 5.98
CA GLU A 803 -24.17 37.57 5.51
C GLU A 803 -24.34 37.53 3.98
N CYS A 804 -23.75 36.52 3.34
CA CYS A 804 -23.73 36.35 1.88
C CYS A 804 -25.13 36.05 1.32
N VAL A 805 -25.95 37.09 1.14
CA VAL A 805 -27.31 37.04 0.61
C VAL A 805 -27.41 37.61 -0.80
N ASP A 806 -28.46 37.26 -1.54
CA ASP A 806 -28.69 37.76 -2.90
C ASP A 806 -29.17 39.22 -2.90
N SER A 807 -28.23 40.16 -2.91
CA SER A 807 -28.47 41.60 -2.85
C SER A 807 -27.38 42.39 -3.58
N ASP A 808 -27.78 43.46 -4.27
CA ASP A 808 -26.84 44.34 -4.99
C ASP A 808 -25.81 45.04 -4.07
N ASN A 809 -26.05 45.09 -2.75
CA ASN A 809 -25.09 45.65 -1.80
C ASN A 809 -23.76 44.87 -1.73
N LEU A 810 -23.81 43.57 -2.02
CA LEU A 810 -22.66 42.65 -1.93
C LEU A 810 -22.05 42.35 -3.32
N ARG A 811 -22.60 42.96 -4.37
CA ARG A 811 -22.19 42.74 -5.76
C ARG A 811 -21.19 43.81 -6.19
N TRP A 812 -20.05 43.35 -6.68
CA TRP A 812 -18.90 44.18 -7.03
C TRP A 812 -18.34 43.80 -8.41
N ASP A 813 -18.14 44.79 -9.28
CA ASP A 813 -17.40 44.59 -10.53
C ASP A 813 -15.91 44.84 -10.31
N TYR A 814 -15.08 43.82 -10.54
CA TYR A 814 -13.63 43.95 -10.53
C TYR A 814 -13.04 43.93 -11.94
N ASP A 815 -12.49 45.08 -12.38
CA ASP A 815 -11.92 45.26 -13.73
C ASP A 815 -10.42 44.93 -13.83
N GLY A 816 -9.86 44.24 -12.84
CA GLY A 816 -8.41 44.00 -12.73
C GLY A 816 -7.63 45.15 -12.06
N ARG A 817 -8.32 46.24 -11.67
CA ARG A 817 -7.72 47.37 -10.97
C ARG A 817 -8.65 48.07 -9.97
N PHE A 818 -9.94 48.16 -10.26
CA PHE A 818 -10.93 48.86 -9.44
C PHE A 818 -12.04 47.90 -9.04
N ILE A 819 -12.53 48.03 -7.81
CA ILE A 819 -13.67 47.30 -7.27
C ILE A 819 -14.84 48.29 -7.24
N ARG A 820 -15.85 48.10 -8.09
CA ARG A 820 -16.96 49.04 -8.32
C ARG A 820 -18.25 48.49 -7.73
N SER A 821 -19.05 49.33 -7.09
CA SER A 821 -20.37 48.91 -6.60
C SER A 821 -21.30 48.57 -7.76
N ALA A 822 -22.10 47.50 -7.64
CA ALA A 822 -23.16 47.20 -8.61
C ALA A 822 -24.30 48.24 -8.60
N HIS A 823 -24.49 48.99 -7.49
CA HIS A 823 -25.49 50.06 -7.39
C HIS A 823 -25.13 51.30 -8.23
N ASP A 824 -23.86 51.70 -8.23
CA ASP A 824 -23.34 52.74 -9.11
C ASP A 824 -21.87 52.46 -9.44
N ALA A 825 -21.59 52.17 -10.72
CA ALA A 825 -20.24 51.88 -11.22
C ALA A 825 -19.28 53.10 -11.16
N ASN A 826 -19.81 54.31 -10.91
CA ASN A 826 -19.02 55.51 -10.61
C ASN A 826 -18.53 55.55 -9.16
N ILE A 827 -19.05 54.70 -8.27
CA ILE A 827 -18.62 54.58 -6.87
C ILE A 827 -17.75 53.32 -6.74
N VAL A 828 -16.56 53.49 -6.18
CA VAL A 828 -15.55 52.43 -6.07
C VAL A 828 -15.00 52.33 -4.66
N ALA A 829 -14.48 51.16 -4.30
CA ALA A 829 -13.76 50.96 -3.06
C ALA A 829 -12.53 51.88 -3.00
N ASP A 830 -12.38 52.61 -1.91
CA ASP A 830 -11.38 53.65 -1.69
C ASP A 830 -10.78 53.51 -0.29
N ALA A 831 -9.44 53.50 -0.19
CA ALA A 831 -8.75 53.53 1.09
C ALA A 831 -8.59 54.98 1.57
N TYR A 832 -9.31 55.35 2.64
CA TYR A 832 -9.29 56.71 3.18
C TYR A 832 -7.97 57.09 3.88
N GLY A 833 -7.10 56.09 4.15
CA GLY A 833 -5.77 56.30 4.71
C GLY A 833 -4.72 55.35 4.13
N ARG A 834 -3.52 55.33 4.74
CA ARG A 834 -2.40 54.46 4.34
C ARG A 834 -1.74 53.68 5.48
N GLY A 835 -2.18 53.92 6.73
CA GLY A 835 -1.72 53.19 7.91
C GLY A 835 -2.45 51.87 8.07
N ASN A 836 -2.11 51.14 9.14
CA ASN A 836 -3.01 50.12 9.68
C ASN A 836 -4.24 50.83 10.28
N ASP A 837 -5.35 50.11 10.41
CA ASP A 837 -6.63 50.59 10.94
C ASP A 837 -7.26 51.73 10.11
N ALA A 838 -6.73 52.00 8.91
CA ALA A 838 -7.30 52.97 8.00
C ALA A 838 -8.53 52.37 7.29
N GLN A 839 -9.69 52.98 7.48
CA GLN A 839 -10.95 52.49 6.92
C GLN A 839 -10.91 52.35 5.39
N VAL A 840 -11.49 51.26 4.91
CA VAL A 840 -11.83 51.06 3.50
C VAL A 840 -13.31 51.43 3.35
N GLY A 841 -13.59 52.37 2.46
CA GLY A 841 -14.95 52.83 2.19
C GLY A 841 -15.19 53.03 0.71
N GLN A 842 -16.12 53.89 0.37
CA GLN A 842 -16.55 54.17 -1.00
C GLN A 842 -16.30 55.64 -1.38
N TRP A 843 -15.90 55.88 -2.62
CA TRP A 843 -15.77 57.21 -3.18
C TRP A 843 -15.98 57.23 -4.70
N GLN A 844 -16.35 58.40 -5.24
CA GLN A 844 -16.46 58.63 -6.66
C GLN A 844 -15.15 58.34 -7.40
N PHE A 845 -15.23 57.64 -8.51
CA PHE A 845 -14.10 57.22 -9.30
C PHE A 845 -13.25 58.41 -9.79
N HIS A 846 -12.05 58.54 -9.24
CA HIS A 846 -11.02 59.48 -9.66
C HIS A 846 -9.74 58.79 -10.13
N GLY A 847 -9.66 57.46 -10.00
CA GLY A 847 -8.56 56.63 -10.53
C GLY A 847 -7.24 56.72 -9.75
N GLY A 848 -7.24 57.37 -8.59
CA GLY A 848 -6.06 57.50 -7.71
C GLY A 848 -5.59 56.15 -7.18
N ALA A 849 -4.32 56.06 -6.76
CA ALA A 849 -3.74 54.79 -6.32
C ALA A 849 -4.44 54.17 -5.09
N ASN A 850 -5.13 54.99 -4.27
CA ASN A 850 -5.97 54.60 -3.14
C ASN A 850 -7.27 53.90 -3.56
N GLN A 851 -7.73 54.07 -4.80
CA GLN A 851 -8.84 53.34 -5.41
C GLN A 851 -8.38 52.09 -6.18
N GLN A 852 -7.07 51.88 -6.31
CA GLN A 852 -6.53 50.78 -7.10
C GLN A 852 -6.19 49.60 -6.21
N TRP A 853 -6.82 48.47 -6.50
CA TRP A 853 -6.71 47.23 -5.78
C TRP A 853 -6.06 46.16 -6.65
N LEU A 854 -5.25 45.31 -6.04
CA LEU A 854 -4.58 44.19 -6.67
C LEU A 854 -4.96 42.92 -5.90
N LEU A 855 -5.79 42.09 -6.52
CA LEU A 855 -6.00 40.72 -6.04
C LEU A 855 -4.67 39.95 -6.18
N ARG A 856 -3.98 39.72 -5.07
CA ARG A 856 -2.80 38.85 -5.00
C ARG A 856 -3.28 37.46 -4.61
N PRO A 857 -3.33 36.48 -5.53
CA PRO A 857 -3.66 35.11 -5.15
C PRO A 857 -2.65 34.59 -4.13
N GLU A 858 -3.14 33.85 -3.15
CA GLU A 858 -2.30 33.12 -2.20
C GLU A 858 -1.57 31.95 -2.84
N MET A 859 -2.14 31.40 -3.92
CA MET A 859 -1.41 30.47 -4.76
C MET A 859 -0.10 31.13 -5.20
N THR A 860 1.02 30.55 -4.75
CA THR A 860 2.23 30.54 -5.57
C THR A 860 1.80 29.93 -6.89
N ILE A 861 1.62 30.75 -7.93
CA ILE A 861 1.13 30.30 -9.23
C ILE A 861 2.24 29.46 -9.89
N HIS A 862 2.37 28.21 -9.44
CA HIS A 862 3.24 27.20 -9.99
C HIS A 862 2.64 26.62 -11.29
N ARG A 863 2.13 27.50 -12.15
CA ARG A 863 2.04 27.19 -13.58
C ARG A 863 3.45 27.11 -14.11
N TRP A 864 3.66 26.19 -15.05
CA TRP A 864 4.81 26.25 -15.94
C TRP A 864 4.77 27.59 -16.68
N VAL A 865 5.79 28.42 -16.46
CA VAL A 865 5.96 29.70 -17.14
C VAL A 865 7.08 29.60 -18.16
N SER A 866 6.76 29.87 -19.42
CA SER A 866 7.75 30.09 -20.45
C SER A 866 8.26 31.53 -20.33
N LEU A 867 9.50 31.68 -19.87
CA LEU A 867 10.15 32.99 -19.83
C LEU A 867 10.56 33.38 -21.26
N ARG A 868 10.01 34.49 -21.76
CA ARG A 868 10.20 34.92 -23.14
C ARG A 868 10.96 36.25 -23.21
N ASP A 869 12.00 36.33 -24.04
CA ASP A 869 12.65 37.60 -24.30
C ASP A 869 11.69 38.56 -25.03
N LYS A 870 11.59 39.79 -24.53
CA LYS A 870 10.61 40.79 -24.99
C LYS A 870 10.94 41.37 -26.38
N ARG A 871 12.18 41.26 -26.87
CA ARG A 871 12.59 41.82 -28.17
C ARG A 871 12.63 40.76 -29.27
N ALA A 872 13.18 39.59 -28.98
CA ALA A 872 13.36 38.50 -29.91
C ALA A 872 12.14 37.56 -29.98
N GLY A 873 11.31 37.50 -28.93
CA GLY A 873 10.19 36.56 -28.86
C GLY A 873 10.62 35.10 -28.73
N LEU A 874 11.85 34.84 -28.30
CA LEU A 874 12.40 33.51 -28.05
C LEU A 874 12.19 33.10 -26.59
N CYS A 875 12.04 31.81 -26.33
CA CYS A 875 11.86 31.25 -25.00
C CYS A 875 13.21 30.83 -24.41
N ILE A 876 13.38 31.08 -23.11
CA ILE A 876 14.51 30.57 -22.31
C ILE A 876 14.43 29.05 -22.27
N SER A 877 15.55 28.36 -22.50
CA SER A 877 15.63 26.92 -22.78
C SER A 877 16.85 26.29 -22.10
N ALA A 878 16.62 25.42 -21.11
CA ALA A 878 17.65 24.66 -20.42
C ALA A 878 17.86 23.26 -21.06
N PRO A 879 19.08 22.68 -21.01
CA PRO A 879 19.31 21.31 -21.46
C PRO A 879 18.62 20.30 -20.54
N GLU A 880 18.16 19.16 -21.10
CA GLU A 880 17.44 18.10 -20.37
C GLU A 880 18.19 17.53 -19.16
N GLN A 881 19.53 17.62 -19.16
CA GLN A 881 20.39 17.25 -18.03
C GLN A 881 21.15 18.49 -17.51
N ALA A 882 20.40 19.50 -17.05
CA ALA A 882 20.97 20.69 -16.44
C ALA A 882 21.60 20.38 -15.07
N GLN A 883 22.77 20.96 -14.82
CA GLN A 883 23.49 20.94 -13.54
C GLN A 883 23.89 22.37 -13.14
N SER A 884 24.43 22.54 -11.92
CA SER A 884 24.88 23.86 -11.47
C SER A 884 25.95 24.43 -12.43
N GLY A 885 25.68 25.60 -13.02
CA GLY A 885 26.53 26.21 -14.04
C GLY A 885 26.21 25.85 -15.49
N SER A 886 25.18 25.03 -15.77
CA SER A 886 24.69 24.81 -17.13
C SER A 886 24.24 26.13 -17.79
N LEU A 887 24.62 26.31 -19.05
CA LEU A 887 24.16 27.43 -19.86
C LEU A 887 22.70 27.23 -20.28
N VAL A 888 21.98 28.35 -20.38
CA VAL A 888 20.57 28.41 -20.79
C VAL A 888 20.47 29.24 -22.06
N ASN A 889 19.78 28.72 -23.07
CA ASN A 889 19.69 29.30 -24.41
C ASN A 889 18.39 30.09 -24.63
N LEU A 890 18.32 30.82 -25.74
CA LEU A 890 17.10 31.45 -26.26
C LEU A 890 16.71 30.75 -27.56
N ASP A 891 15.66 29.93 -27.50
CA ASP A 891 15.22 29.07 -28.60
C ASP A 891 13.78 29.41 -29.04
N ASN A 892 13.33 28.82 -30.15
CA ASN A 892 11.92 28.89 -30.55
C ASN A 892 11.03 28.22 -29.48
N CYS A 893 9.98 28.93 -29.07
CA CYS A 893 9.00 28.44 -28.10
C CYS A 893 8.28 27.20 -28.65
N SER A 894 8.46 26.05 -28.01
CA SER A 894 7.99 24.74 -28.48
C SER A 894 7.59 23.78 -27.36
N ASN A 895 7.29 24.30 -26.16
CA ASN A 895 6.83 23.55 -24.97
C ASN A 895 7.74 22.39 -24.51
N LEU A 896 9.02 22.39 -24.91
CA LEU A 896 10.01 21.45 -24.39
C LEU A 896 10.14 21.59 -22.86
N GLN A 897 10.40 20.51 -22.13
CA GLN A 897 10.57 20.54 -20.67
C GLN A 897 11.61 21.60 -20.23
N GLY A 898 12.71 21.75 -20.97
CA GLY A 898 13.73 22.77 -20.73
C GLY A 898 13.24 24.23 -20.85
N GLN A 899 12.09 24.48 -21.47
CA GLN A 899 11.47 25.81 -21.61
C GLN A 899 10.40 26.09 -20.56
N ASN A 900 10.01 25.08 -19.78
CA ASN A 900 8.98 25.17 -18.75
C ASN A 900 9.63 25.42 -17.39
N GLY A 901 9.70 26.69 -16.97
CA GLY A 901 10.19 27.05 -15.64
C GLY A 901 9.06 27.04 -14.60
N THR A 902 9.33 26.59 -13.39
CA THR A 902 8.41 26.81 -12.25
C THR A 902 8.56 28.25 -11.76
N SER A 903 7.48 29.04 -11.75
CA SER A 903 7.53 30.34 -11.09
C SER A 903 7.53 30.11 -9.57
N ILE A 904 8.67 30.43 -8.93
CA ILE A 904 8.76 30.56 -7.47
C ILE A 904 8.92 32.06 -7.19
N ARG A 905 8.01 32.61 -6.40
CA ARG A 905 8.10 33.94 -5.80
C ARG A 905 8.10 33.80 -4.29
#